data_AF-N2AC01-F1
#
_entry.id   AF-N2AC01-F1
#
_cell.length_a   1.000
_cell.length_b   1.000
_cell.length_c   1.000
_cell.angle_alpha   90.00
_cell.angle_beta   90.00
_cell.angle_gamma   90.00
#
_symmetry.space_group_name_H-M   'P 1'
#
loop_
_entity.id
_entity.type
_entity.pdbx_description
1 polymer ?
#
loop_
_entity_poly.entity_id
_entity_poly.type
_entity_poly.pdbx_seq_one_letter_code
_entity_poly.pdbx_strand_id
1 'polypeptide(L)'
;MLKGNPGTGKSTAARLLGRIYREIGWLPTGKVNEVQSSDLLSQNVNGTADKTRKEVQKAIGGVLFVDEAYKLYREDGQNHTGREAIEEIMKCMDQYQGQFAVVLAGYPEEMDTLLSANQGLQRCFSKQYVLEDYTAHELEQIFNLMLKKRHIRLSEKFQEKLPVFFENFYNTWGNDEQKEIWGNVGEVENLIEELLKNHADRQGEIITEGDEHYRLISTEHLPAHLLQLVNPVSRDAVWEQLNELVGLHGVKDKLKRIEATVRLQKRKGCVGHFIFKGNPGTGKTTVARLMGHLLRDVGVLKRGHVVVHTAKELMEHGGMLKKSVKKAKDGILFIDEAHQLMEDGRGISVLTEMVPILESQRESLTVICAGYPLQMDDFLKYDPGMRSRFPTQLLFEDYDEKELMHILEYMAGQKGFHMKPEYREYSQMVMCGLTGHKAEGFGNARTVRIYLDASIEELSVRLCEKYGSGEPAEEELHCLTGEDIAQDYRKYISGGVYNRKTAMEKLDELVGFAGIKEEMKKLLSVVKSPLYDGVSINLHCLITGNPGTGKTTVARILGQAYKEIGILKSGHVVETTKSDLVVGYVGQTAANTRKKVMEAMNGILFIDEAYTLYEGREGDFGKEALEELLKCMSDYRGRFAVVAAGYPKEMQVFLQANPGLERRFSNSFHIKDYTAGELHQIFDQMMAKKRLRPDEELNQILPVFFQDFLRTRENRSDRNAWGNAGEVENLVDEIQKQHAVSGGRIIQEEGKYIGIVSKEHFPRRLQCFLHQNHTAESGIQSSFPQKEARTKQIQRSLLTEPNSIFRVGHKKQDWIEQYLEAVVLIQSEGRNGEVNGYGTGFLASADGYIVTCHHVVADADAVKIQLRMKKGEHRVWCNAKIACIQKDCDLALLKIDGYYPMALPLDNSDVEIGQELALLGYPFASRLSDDINALNPSYFSGNVSSKNLKDGHERIYVNMEAKSGCSGAPVISVENGNVSGILRGSVLDSSGELTEELNYIVPVRYVWQYFVGKR
;
A
#
# COMPACT_ATOMS: atom_id res chain seq x y z
N MET A 1 34.66 -10.59 17.01
CA MET A 1 33.33 -10.87 17.59
C MET A 1 32.86 -12.24 17.15
N LEU A 2 32.19 -12.97 18.04
CA LEU A 2 31.55 -14.25 17.76
C LEU A 2 30.03 -14.08 17.90
N LYS A 3 29.31 -14.16 16.78
CA LYS A 3 27.85 -14.06 16.72
C LYS A 3 27.24 -15.44 16.60
N GLY A 4 26.12 -15.71 17.25
CA GLY A 4 25.39 -16.96 17.06
C GLY A 4 24.40 -17.25 18.19
N ASN A 5 23.42 -18.11 17.94
CA ASN A 5 22.39 -18.51 18.89
C ASN A 5 22.98 -19.26 20.10
N PRO A 6 22.20 -19.52 21.17
CA PRO A 6 22.65 -20.31 22.31
C PRO A 6 23.21 -21.67 21.87
N GLY A 7 24.26 -22.15 22.56
CA GLY A 7 24.86 -23.46 22.31
C GLY A 7 25.54 -23.68 20.94
N THR A 8 25.73 -22.64 20.12
CA THR A 8 26.51 -22.70 18.86
C THR A 8 28.02 -22.90 19.06
N GLY A 9 28.50 -22.82 20.31
CA GLY A 9 29.90 -23.07 20.67
C GLY A 9 30.79 -21.83 20.76
N LYS A 10 30.21 -20.63 20.98
CA LYS A 10 30.94 -19.35 21.12
C LYS A 10 32.11 -19.42 22.11
N SER A 11 31.89 -19.93 23.31
CA SER A 11 32.95 -20.11 24.34
C SER A 11 34.03 -21.10 23.90
N THR A 12 33.64 -22.21 23.26
CA THR A 12 34.57 -23.20 22.71
C THR A 12 35.45 -22.58 21.62
N ALA A 13 34.87 -21.79 20.71
CA ALA A 13 35.61 -21.07 19.68
C ALA A 13 36.60 -20.06 20.29
N ALA A 14 36.22 -19.35 21.36
CA ALA A 14 37.13 -18.45 22.08
C ALA A 14 38.31 -19.20 22.72
N ARG A 15 38.08 -20.38 23.31
CA ARG A 15 39.14 -21.26 23.84
C ARG A 15 40.09 -21.76 22.75
N LEU A 16 39.55 -22.12 21.59
CA LEU A 16 40.37 -22.50 20.43
C LEU A 16 41.21 -21.33 19.92
N LEU A 17 40.62 -20.14 19.80
CA LEU A 17 41.35 -18.92 19.44
C LEU A 17 42.50 -18.64 20.42
N GLY A 18 42.27 -18.79 21.72
CA GLY A 18 43.33 -18.65 22.73
C GLY A 18 44.47 -19.66 22.52
N ARG A 19 44.16 -20.93 22.25
CA ARG A 19 45.18 -21.95 21.95
C ARG A 19 45.96 -21.62 20.69
N ILE A 20 45.27 -21.23 19.62
CA ILE A 20 45.90 -20.83 18.34
C ILE A 20 46.85 -19.65 18.57
N TYR A 21 46.40 -18.60 19.28
CA TYR A 21 47.22 -17.43 19.57
C TYR A 21 48.46 -17.75 20.42
N ARG A 22 48.36 -18.74 21.32
CA ARG A 22 49.52 -19.26 22.03
C ARG A 22 50.48 -20.00 21.10
N GLU A 23 49.97 -20.89 20.26
CA GLU A 23 50.79 -21.72 19.37
C GLU A 23 51.54 -20.88 18.33
N ILE A 24 50.93 -19.80 17.83
CA ILE A 24 51.59 -18.87 16.90
C ILE A 24 52.47 -17.82 17.62
N GLY A 25 52.57 -17.86 18.95
CA GLY A 25 53.40 -16.96 19.75
C GLY A 25 52.86 -15.54 19.91
N TRP A 26 51.59 -15.28 19.58
CA TRP A 26 50.95 -13.97 19.79
C TRP A 26 50.59 -13.71 21.25
N LEU A 27 50.23 -14.76 21.98
CA LEU A 27 49.93 -14.67 23.41
C LEU A 27 50.80 -15.64 24.22
N PRO A 28 51.29 -15.25 25.41
CA PRO A 28 52.05 -16.13 26.30
C PRO A 28 51.26 -17.38 26.75
N THR A 29 49.94 -17.26 26.88
CA THR A 29 49.05 -18.34 27.31
C THR A 29 47.83 -18.43 26.39
N GLY A 30 47.20 -19.60 26.35
CA GLY A 30 45.91 -19.80 25.68
C GLY A 30 44.74 -19.79 26.65
N LYS A 31 44.92 -19.24 27.85
CA LYS A 31 43.89 -19.21 28.90
C LYS A 31 42.82 -18.20 28.50
N VAL A 32 41.56 -18.56 28.71
CA VAL A 32 40.41 -17.67 28.50
C VAL A 32 39.85 -17.28 29.86
N ASN A 33 39.72 -15.98 30.11
CA ASN A 33 38.90 -15.44 31.20
C ASN A 33 37.50 -15.21 30.66
N GLU A 34 36.56 -16.08 31.02
CA GLU A 34 35.15 -15.99 30.60
C GLU A 34 34.37 -15.16 31.61
N VAL A 35 33.70 -14.13 31.13
CA VAL A 35 32.89 -13.21 31.93
C VAL A 35 31.54 -13.00 31.26
N GLN A 36 30.48 -12.88 32.05
CA GLN A 36 29.18 -12.39 31.59
C GLN A 36 29.18 -10.87 31.59
N SER A 37 28.29 -10.25 30.83
CA SER A 37 28.15 -8.78 30.83
C SER A 37 27.90 -8.21 32.25
N SER A 38 27.16 -8.93 33.10
CA SER A 38 26.93 -8.55 34.50
C SER A 38 28.20 -8.51 35.37
N ASP A 39 29.24 -9.28 35.01
CA ASP A 39 30.49 -9.33 35.76
C ASP A 39 31.29 -8.03 35.58
N LEU A 40 31.09 -7.34 34.45
CA LEU A 40 31.72 -6.06 34.14
C LEU A 40 30.99 -4.86 34.74
N LEU A 41 29.68 -5.00 35.03
CA LEU A 41 28.83 -3.91 35.47
C LEU A 41 28.84 -3.73 37.00
N SER A 42 28.78 -2.48 37.46
CA SER A 42 28.60 -2.11 38.87
C SER A 42 27.32 -1.30 39.08
N GLN A 43 26.72 -1.42 40.26
CA GLN A 43 25.59 -0.56 40.69
C GLN A 43 26.06 0.81 41.22
N ASN A 44 27.37 0.99 41.45
CA ASN A 44 27.94 2.22 41.97
C ASN A 44 28.54 3.08 40.85
N VAL A 45 28.36 4.40 40.91
CA VAL A 45 28.98 5.38 40.03
C VAL A 45 30.52 5.23 40.10
N ASN A 46 31.18 5.07 38.95
CA ASN A 46 32.62 4.76 38.76
C ASN A 46 33.07 3.34 39.16
N GLY A 47 32.18 2.47 39.64
CA GLY A 47 32.57 1.10 40.02
C GLY A 47 32.74 0.16 38.82
N THR A 48 32.14 0.48 37.68
CA THR A 48 32.16 -0.36 36.47
C THR A 48 33.54 -0.37 35.84
N ALA A 49 34.21 0.78 35.74
CA ALA A 49 35.58 0.86 35.22
C ALA A 49 36.56 0.00 36.02
N ASP A 50 36.49 0.06 37.35
CA ASP A 50 37.36 -0.76 38.23
C ASP A 50 37.10 -2.26 38.09
N LYS A 51 35.82 -2.66 37.98
CA LYS A 51 35.43 -4.06 37.79
C LYS A 51 35.90 -4.59 36.44
N THR A 52 35.67 -3.81 35.38
CA THR A 52 36.11 -4.10 34.02
C THR A 52 37.64 -4.25 33.96
N ARG A 53 38.38 -3.31 34.56
CA ARG A 53 39.85 -3.36 34.59
C ARG A 53 40.37 -4.59 35.34
N LYS A 54 39.73 -5.01 36.44
CA LYS A 54 40.09 -6.25 37.14
C LYS A 54 39.93 -7.47 36.26
N GLU A 55 38.83 -7.57 35.51
CA GLU A 55 38.62 -8.69 34.58
C GLU A 55 39.60 -8.68 33.40
N VAL A 56 39.94 -7.50 32.88
CA VAL A 56 40.99 -7.36 31.86
C VAL A 56 42.35 -7.79 32.41
N GLN A 57 42.71 -7.39 33.63
CA GLN A 57 43.98 -7.79 34.26
C GLN A 57 44.11 -9.30 34.42
N LYS A 58 43.02 -10.01 34.74
CA LYS A 58 43.00 -11.49 34.78
C LYS A 58 43.19 -12.13 33.41
N ALA A 59 42.84 -11.43 32.34
CA ALA A 59 42.98 -11.88 30.97
C ALA A 59 44.34 -11.57 30.34
N ILE A 60 45.20 -10.77 31.00
CA ILE A 60 46.56 -10.47 30.51
C ILE A 60 47.33 -11.78 30.29
N GLY A 61 47.95 -11.88 29.11
CA GLY A 61 48.63 -13.08 28.63
C GLY A 61 47.71 -14.09 27.95
N GLY A 62 46.40 -13.82 27.83
CA GLY A 62 45.39 -14.73 27.31
C GLY A 62 44.23 -13.99 26.60
N VAL A 63 43.02 -14.53 26.70
CA VAL A 63 41.82 -13.99 26.04
C VAL A 63 40.78 -13.57 27.08
N LEU A 64 40.26 -12.34 26.98
CA LEU A 64 39.05 -11.91 27.66
C LEU A 64 37.84 -12.27 26.78
N PHE A 65 37.02 -13.20 27.22
CA PHE A 65 35.78 -13.58 26.54
C PHE A 65 34.58 -12.98 27.29
N VAL A 66 33.85 -12.08 26.64
CA VAL A 66 32.65 -11.45 27.19
C VAL A 66 31.44 -12.05 26.51
N ASP A 67 30.66 -12.83 27.25
CA ASP A 67 29.40 -13.39 26.78
C ASP A 67 28.24 -12.41 26.97
N GLU A 68 27.22 -12.59 26.13
CA GLU A 68 26.04 -11.72 26.05
C GLU A 68 26.39 -10.22 25.94
N ALA A 69 27.49 -9.88 25.25
CA ALA A 69 28.06 -8.53 25.21
C ALA A 69 27.08 -7.46 24.72
N TYR A 70 26.05 -7.83 23.97
CA TYR A 70 24.96 -6.93 23.55
C TYR A 70 24.23 -6.28 24.74
N LYS A 71 24.18 -6.93 25.92
CA LYS A 71 23.58 -6.39 27.15
C LYS A 71 24.33 -5.18 27.72
N LEU A 72 25.56 -4.92 27.26
CA LEU A 72 26.31 -3.69 27.58
C LEU A 72 25.73 -2.45 26.88
N TYR A 73 24.74 -2.61 25.99
CA TYR A 73 24.05 -1.52 25.31
C TYR A 73 22.52 -1.64 25.46
N ARG A 74 21.82 -0.50 25.64
CA ARG A 74 20.35 -0.39 25.61
C ARG A 74 19.97 0.88 24.83
N GLU A 75 18.94 0.80 24.00
CA GLU A 75 18.50 1.89 23.11
C GLU A 75 17.92 3.10 23.85
N ASP A 76 17.41 2.90 25.07
CA ASP A 76 16.78 3.93 25.92
C ASP A 76 17.73 5.01 26.45
N GLY A 77 19.03 4.91 26.15
CA GLY A 77 20.04 5.88 26.57
C GLY A 77 20.32 5.92 28.07
N GLN A 78 19.70 5.03 28.87
CA GLN A 78 19.82 5.05 30.33
C GLN A 78 20.97 4.19 30.86
N ASN A 79 21.56 3.31 30.05
CA ASN A 79 22.58 2.35 30.50
C ASN A 79 24.01 2.94 30.52
N HIS A 80 24.24 3.96 31.36
CA HIS A 80 25.54 4.66 31.50
C HIS A 80 26.68 3.71 31.90
N THR A 81 26.38 2.69 32.70
CA THR A 81 27.35 1.70 33.18
C THR A 81 27.83 0.75 32.07
N GLY A 82 26.95 0.40 31.12
CA GLY A 82 27.32 -0.43 29.97
C GLY A 82 28.29 0.27 29.00
N ARG A 83 28.03 1.55 28.72
CA ARG A 83 28.97 2.39 27.94
C ARG A 83 30.32 2.53 28.63
N GLU A 84 30.32 2.78 29.93
CA GLU A 84 31.55 2.88 30.74
C GLU A 84 32.40 1.60 30.65
N ALA A 85 31.77 0.41 30.70
CA ALA A 85 32.47 -0.86 30.55
C ALA A 85 33.13 -1.00 29.16
N ILE A 86 32.41 -0.63 28.09
CA ILE A 86 32.93 -0.69 26.72
C ILE A 86 34.12 0.26 26.53
N GLU A 87 34.00 1.50 27.01
CA GLU A 87 35.06 2.50 26.93
C GLU A 87 36.31 2.06 27.70
N GLU A 88 36.13 1.47 28.89
CA GLU A 88 37.25 0.96 29.68
C GLU A 88 37.90 -0.28 29.05
N ILE A 89 37.14 -1.19 28.42
CA ILE A 89 37.70 -2.29 27.62
C ILE A 89 38.58 -1.73 26.50
N MET A 90 38.07 -0.77 25.73
CA MET A 90 38.81 -0.17 24.62
C MET A 90 40.09 0.53 25.10
N LYS A 91 39.99 1.29 26.18
CA LYS A 91 41.14 1.93 26.82
C LYS A 91 42.20 0.91 27.25
N CYS A 92 41.79 -0.22 27.82
CA CYS A 92 42.72 -1.29 28.19
C CYS A 92 43.31 -2.00 26.96
N MET A 93 42.56 -2.15 25.86
CA MET A 93 43.08 -2.69 24.60
C MET A 93 44.21 -1.82 24.04
N ASP A 94 44.09 -0.50 24.16
CA ASP A 94 45.15 0.45 23.77
C ASP A 94 46.33 0.40 24.76
N GLN A 95 46.05 0.38 26.06
CA GLN A 95 47.10 0.39 27.10
C GLN A 95 47.94 -0.89 27.13
N TYR A 96 47.32 -2.05 26.95
CA TYR A 96 47.97 -3.37 27.02
C TYR A 96 48.04 -4.03 25.63
N GLN A 97 48.27 -3.22 24.59
CA GLN A 97 48.30 -3.66 23.21
C GLN A 97 49.25 -4.85 23.02
N GLY A 98 48.74 -5.93 22.41
CA GLY A 98 49.50 -7.16 22.16
C GLY A 98 49.70 -8.08 23.38
N GLN A 99 49.20 -7.72 24.57
CA GLN A 99 49.34 -8.55 25.77
C GLN A 99 48.16 -9.49 26.01
N PHE A 100 47.00 -9.22 25.41
CA PHE A 100 45.78 -10.04 25.50
C PHE A 100 44.90 -9.82 24.28
N ALA A 101 43.90 -10.69 24.09
CA ALA A 101 42.87 -10.51 23.07
C ALA A 101 41.47 -10.39 23.70
N VAL A 102 40.56 -9.66 23.05
CA VAL A 102 39.16 -9.54 23.48
C VAL A 102 38.26 -10.24 22.48
N VAL A 103 37.35 -11.07 22.98
CA VAL A 103 36.30 -11.73 22.20
C VAL A 103 34.95 -11.35 22.81
N LEU A 104 34.20 -10.50 22.10
CA LEU A 104 32.81 -10.23 22.43
C LEU A 104 31.91 -11.25 21.72
N ALA A 105 30.99 -11.85 22.48
CA ALA A 105 30.05 -12.86 22.02
C ALA A 105 28.60 -12.50 22.32
N GLY A 106 27.69 -12.88 21.44
CA GLY A 106 26.27 -12.57 21.58
C GLY A 106 25.43 -13.05 20.40
N TYR A 107 24.14 -12.70 20.43
CA TYR A 107 23.21 -13.02 19.34
C TYR A 107 23.45 -12.11 18.13
N PRO A 108 23.22 -12.61 16.89
CA PRO A 108 23.64 -11.91 15.69
C PRO A 108 23.08 -10.48 15.57
N GLU A 109 21.76 -10.31 15.66
CA GLU A 109 21.10 -9.01 15.46
C GLU A 109 21.47 -8.01 16.55
N GLU A 110 21.47 -8.44 17.80
CA GLU A 110 21.75 -7.62 18.97
C GLU A 110 23.22 -7.17 19.00
N MET A 111 24.13 -8.02 18.50
CA MET A 111 25.53 -7.66 18.33
C MET A 111 25.74 -6.69 17.16
N ASP A 112 24.91 -6.75 16.12
CA ASP A 112 24.89 -5.73 15.05
C ASP A 112 24.38 -4.39 15.54
N THR A 113 23.33 -4.38 16.37
CA THR A 113 22.85 -3.18 17.06
C THR A 113 23.95 -2.58 17.92
N LEU A 114 24.61 -3.37 18.78
CA LEU A 114 25.74 -2.94 19.60
C LEU A 114 26.87 -2.30 18.76
N LEU A 115 27.22 -2.89 17.62
CA LEU A 115 28.26 -2.39 16.73
C LEU A 115 27.88 -1.06 16.07
N SER A 116 26.65 -0.97 15.58
CA SER A 116 26.13 0.24 14.93
C SER A 116 26.05 1.43 15.88
N ALA A 117 25.81 1.16 17.17
CA ALA A 117 25.71 2.17 18.20
C ALA A 117 27.05 2.77 18.65
N ASN A 118 28.18 2.10 18.36
CA ASN A 118 29.50 2.55 18.80
C ASN A 118 30.57 2.41 17.70
N GLN A 119 30.90 3.54 17.07
CA GLN A 119 31.94 3.62 16.02
C GLN A 119 33.33 3.16 16.51
N GLY A 120 33.62 3.30 17.80
CA GLY A 120 34.87 2.83 18.40
C GLY A 120 34.96 1.30 18.43
N LEU A 121 33.88 0.63 18.85
CA LEU A 121 33.78 -0.84 18.78
C LEU A 121 33.91 -1.34 17.34
N GLN A 122 33.25 -0.69 16.38
CA GLN A 122 33.31 -1.08 14.98
C GLN A 122 34.76 -1.06 14.42
N ARG A 123 35.58 -0.11 14.87
CA ARG A 123 37.00 -0.02 14.50
C ARG A 123 37.84 -1.11 15.17
N CYS A 124 37.66 -1.33 16.48
CA CYS A 124 38.44 -2.30 17.25
C CYS A 124 38.07 -3.77 16.94
N PHE A 125 36.83 -4.03 16.50
CA PHE A 125 36.29 -5.37 16.28
C PHE A 125 35.91 -5.63 14.81
N SER A 126 36.83 -5.31 13.89
CA SER A 126 36.62 -5.52 12.45
C SER A 126 36.41 -6.98 12.03
N LYS A 127 36.95 -7.94 12.79
CA LYS A 127 36.76 -9.38 12.52
C LYS A 127 35.52 -9.92 13.22
N GLN A 128 34.55 -10.36 12.43
CA GLN A 128 33.30 -10.93 12.88
C GLN A 128 33.14 -12.35 12.33
N TYR A 129 32.73 -13.28 13.19
CA TYR A 129 32.44 -14.65 12.81
C TYR A 129 31.03 -14.99 13.26
N VAL A 130 30.21 -15.50 12.34
CA VAL A 130 28.89 -16.02 12.64
C VAL A 130 29.00 -17.53 12.80
N LEU A 131 28.67 -18.03 13.98
CA LEU A 131 28.53 -19.44 14.30
C LEU A 131 27.07 -19.82 14.03
N GLU A 132 26.87 -20.61 12.98
CA GLU A 132 25.56 -21.11 12.56
C GLU A 132 25.06 -22.20 13.52
N ASP A 133 23.74 -22.38 13.56
CA ASP A 133 23.11 -23.51 14.26
C ASP A 133 23.58 -24.85 13.68
N TYR A 134 23.71 -25.83 14.56
CA TYR A 134 24.07 -27.19 14.16
C TYR A 134 22.86 -27.88 13.54
N THR A 135 23.11 -28.61 12.46
CA THR A 135 22.11 -29.50 11.86
C THR A 135 21.79 -30.69 12.77
N ALA A 136 20.64 -31.33 12.55
CA ALA A 136 20.29 -32.59 13.22
C ALA A 136 21.44 -33.62 13.20
N HIS A 137 22.14 -33.74 12.06
CA HIS A 137 23.25 -34.67 11.93
C HIS A 137 24.52 -34.23 12.68
N GLU A 138 24.82 -32.92 12.71
CA GLU A 138 25.94 -32.41 13.51
C GLU A 138 25.67 -32.56 15.01
N LEU A 139 24.42 -32.36 15.44
CA LEU A 139 23.99 -32.62 16.82
C LEU A 139 24.08 -34.10 17.18
N GLU A 140 23.67 -35.00 16.29
CA GLU A 140 23.87 -36.45 16.43
C GLU A 140 25.36 -36.80 16.62
N GLN A 141 26.25 -36.19 15.82
CA GLN A 141 27.70 -36.39 15.95
C GLN A 141 28.23 -35.84 17.28
N ILE A 142 27.80 -34.64 17.68
CA ILE A 142 28.19 -34.01 18.95
C ILE A 142 27.71 -34.86 20.13
N PHE A 143 26.47 -35.35 20.09
CA PHE A 143 25.91 -36.25 21.09
C PHE A 143 26.79 -37.50 21.25
N ASN A 144 27.09 -38.20 20.15
CA ASN A 144 27.97 -39.38 20.18
C ASN A 144 29.37 -39.06 20.76
N LEU A 145 29.94 -37.90 20.42
CA LEU A 145 31.22 -37.45 20.98
C LEU A 145 31.12 -37.18 22.49
N MET A 146 30.02 -36.59 22.96
CA MET A 146 29.78 -36.32 24.38
C MET A 146 29.55 -37.59 25.18
N LEU A 147 28.79 -38.56 24.63
CA LEU A 147 28.60 -39.87 25.25
C LEU A 147 29.94 -40.57 25.46
N LYS A 148 30.81 -40.58 24.44
CA LYS A 148 32.13 -41.19 24.52
C LYS A 148 32.99 -40.56 25.63
N LYS A 149 32.97 -39.24 25.76
CA LYS A 149 33.72 -38.53 26.82
C LYS A 149 33.22 -38.81 28.23
N ARG A 150 31.97 -39.25 28.39
CA ARG A 150 31.31 -39.51 29.67
C ARG A 150 31.23 -41.01 30.00
N HIS A 151 31.94 -41.86 29.25
CA HIS A 151 31.87 -43.34 29.34
C HIS A 151 30.41 -43.84 29.27
N ILE A 152 29.69 -43.42 28.23
CA ILE A 152 28.32 -43.86 27.96
C ILE A 152 28.30 -44.62 26.64
N ARG A 153 27.57 -45.74 26.60
CA ARG A 153 27.29 -46.54 25.41
C ARG A 153 25.79 -46.56 25.16
N LEU A 154 25.38 -46.50 23.90
CA LEU A 154 23.98 -46.73 23.54
C LEU A 154 23.76 -48.21 23.26
N SER A 155 22.56 -48.72 23.54
CA SER A 155 22.16 -50.03 23.03
C SER A 155 22.09 -50.01 21.49
N GLU A 156 22.35 -51.14 20.84
CA GLU A 156 22.31 -51.24 19.37
C GLU A 156 20.98 -50.72 18.80
N LYS A 157 19.85 -51.11 19.42
CA LYS A 157 18.51 -50.64 19.06
C LYS A 157 18.34 -49.14 19.16
N PHE A 158 18.97 -48.48 20.13
CA PHE A 158 18.88 -47.02 20.24
C PHE A 158 19.83 -46.34 19.24
N GLN A 159 21.03 -46.88 19.04
CA GLN A 159 21.99 -46.39 18.07
C GLN A 159 21.41 -46.37 16.64
N GLU A 160 20.65 -47.39 16.25
CA GLU A 160 19.97 -47.46 14.95
C GLU A 160 18.89 -46.38 14.77
N LYS A 161 18.22 -45.98 15.86
CA LYS A 161 17.15 -44.97 15.85
C LYS A 161 17.66 -43.54 16.00
N LEU A 162 18.94 -43.38 16.31
CA LEU A 162 19.54 -42.09 16.63
C LEU A 162 19.42 -41.05 15.50
N PRO A 163 19.61 -41.39 14.21
CA PRO A 163 19.45 -40.42 13.13
C PRO A 163 18.00 -39.88 13.04
N VAL A 164 17.02 -40.77 13.16
CA VAL A 164 15.59 -40.41 13.13
C VAL A 164 15.22 -39.60 14.36
N PHE A 165 15.75 -39.98 15.53
CA PHE A 165 15.57 -39.23 16.76
C PHE A 165 16.05 -37.80 16.62
N PHE A 166 17.28 -37.56 16.16
CA PHE A 166 17.81 -36.20 16.04
C PHE A 166 17.14 -35.39 14.93
N GLU A 167 16.66 -36.02 13.85
CA GLU A 167 15.79 -35.35 12.87
C GLU A 167 14.50 -34.87 13.51
N ASN A 168 13.79 -35.75 14.21
CA ASN A 168 12.53 -35.41 14.86
C ASN A 168 12.74 -34.40 16.00
N PHE A 169 13.82 -34.55 16.77
CA PHE A 169 14.22 -33.64 17.84
C PHE A 169 14.51 -32.23 17.29
N TYR A 170 15.33 -32.13 16.24
CA TYR A 170 15.61 -30.86 15.57
C TYR A 170 14.36 -30.25 14.93
N ASN A 171 13.50 -31.05 14.30
CA ASN A 171 12.27 -30.53 13.68
C ASN A 171 11.25 -30.04 14.71
N THR A 172 11.26 -30.61 15.91
CA THR A 172 10.32 -30.21 16.98
C THR A 172 10.72 -28.88 17.61
N TRP A 173 12.02 -28.67 17.88
CA TRP A 173 12.49 -27.52 18.67
C TRP A 173 13.55 -26.64 17.98
N GLY A 174 14.32 -27.17 17.04
CA GLY A 174 15.43 -26.47 16.35
C GLY A 174 15.04 -25.80 15.04
N ASN A 175 13.75 -25.67 14.75
CA ASN A 175 13.27 -25.06 13.51
C ASN A 175 13.14 -23.52 13.62
N ASP A 176 13.02 -22.85 12.47
CA ASP A 176 13.00 -21.38 12.39
C ASP A 176 11.86 -20.70 13.19
N GLU A 177 10.75 -21.39 13.46
CA GLU A 177 9.62 -20.81 14.22
C GLU A 177 9.85 -20.79 15.74
N GLN A 178 10.79 -21.60 16.26
CA GLN A 178 11.15 -21.66 17.68
C GLN A 178 12.62 -21.28 17.95
N LYS A 179 13.28 -20.62 16.98
CA LYS A 179 14.71 -20.29 17.01
C LYS A 179 15.16 -19.53 18.27
N GLU A 180 14.29 -18.71 18.85
CA GLU A 180 14.59 -17.94 20.07
C GLU A 180 14.76 -18.82 21.32
N ILE A 181 14.17 -20.02 21.35
CA ILE A 181 14.19 -20.95 22.49
C ILE A 181 15.22 -22.07 22.29
N TRP A 182 15.74 -22.25 21.07
CA TRP A 182 16.60 -23.39 20.74
C TRP A 182 18.03 -23.27 21.29
N GLY A 183 18.38 -24.16 22.22
CA GLY A 183 19.68 -24.22 22.88
C GLY A 183 20.84 -24.87 22.09
N ASN A 184 20.64 -25.36 20.86
CA ASN A 184 21.61 -26.16 20.09
C ASN A 184 22.28 -27.27 20.94
N VAL A 185 23.60 -27.19 21.15
CA VAL A 185 24.36 -28.17 21.95
C VAL A 185 23.92 -28.17 23.40
N GLY A 186 23.39 -27.06 23.92
CA GLY A 186 22.80 -27.02 25.26
C GLY A 186 21.64 -28.00 25.41
N GLU A 187 20.80 -28.16 24.38
CA GLU A 187 19.72 -29.16 24.39
C GLU A 187 20.25 -30.59 24.36
N VAL A 188 21.36 -30.81 23.65
CA VAL A 188 22.04 -32.11 23.63
C VAL A 188 22.63 -32.44 25.00
N GLU A 189 23.22 -31.44 25.68
CA GLU A 189 23.72 -31.60 27.04
C GLU A 189 22.58 -31.89 28.02
N ASN A 190 21.50 -31.13 27.97
CA ASN A 190 20.30 -31.34 28.78
C ASN A 190 19.73 -32.76 28.57
N LEU A 191 19.63 -33.21 27.33
CA LEU A 191 19.20 -34.57 26.99
C LEU A 191 20.11 -35.62 27.62
N ILE A 192 21.44 -35.45 27.55
CA ILE A 192 22.39 -36.39 28.17
C ILE A 192 22.22 -36.42 29.69
N GLU A 193 22.06 -35.26 30.34
CA GLU A 193 21.82 -35.20 31.79
C GLU A 193 20.52 -35.92 32.17
N GLU A 194 19.46 -35.73 31.39
CA GLU A 194 18.17 -36.37 31.65
C GLU A 194 18.22 -37.89 31.41
N LEU A 195 18.94 -38.33 30.36
CA LEU A 195 19.21 -39.75 30.12
C LEU A 195 19.98 -40.39 31.27
N LEU A 196 21.00 -39.70 31.80
CA LEU A 196 21.78 -40.18 32.94
C LEU A 196 20.95 -40.23 34.22
N LYS A 197 20.10 -39.24 34.45
CA LYS A 197 19.15 -39.23 35.57
C LYS A 197 18.19 -40.42 35.47
N ASN A 198 17.57 -40.62 34.32
CA ASN A 198 16.65 -41.74 34.09
C ASN A 198 17.34 -43.10 34.17
N HIS A 199 18.60 -43.20 33.75
CA HIS A 199 19.45 -44.40 33.94
C HIS A 199 19.66 -44.69 35.41
N ALA A 200 20.02 -43.69 36.22
CA ALA A 200 20.17 -43.86 37.66
C ALA A 200 18.85 -44.27 38.34
N ASP A 201 17.76 -43.56 38.05
CA ASP A 201 16.44 -43.79 38.65
C ASP A 201 15.90 -45.20 38.35
N ARG A 202 16.26 -45.76 37.18
CA ARG A 202 15.80 -47.08 36.73
C ARG A 202 16.81 -48.20 36.93
N GLN A 203 17.90 -47.92 37.67
CA GLN A 203 18.98 -48.88 37.91
C GLN A 203 19.54 -49.47 36.61
N GLY A 204 19.80 -48.60 35.64
CA GLY A 204 20.24 -49.00 34.31
C GLY A 204 21.58 -49.74 34.31
N GLU A 205 21.79 -50.55 33.28
CA GLU A 205 22.92 -51.45 33.17
C GLU A 205 24.26 -50.71 33.04
N ILE A 206 25.29 -51.26 33.67
CA ILE A 206 26.70 -50.85 33.50
C ILE A 206 27.44 -52.01 32.86
N ILE A 207 28.06 -51.78 31.72
CA ILE A 207 28.87 -52.75 31.00
C ILE A 207 30.35 -52.46 31.19
N THR A 208 31.17 -53.51 31.19
CA THR A 208 32.63 -53.39 31.36
C THR A 208 33.31 -53.83 30.07
N GLU A 209 34.10 -52.93 29.47
CA GLU A 209 34.90 -53.18 28.27
C GLU A 209 36.38 -52.96 28.62
N GLY A 210 37.13 -54.05 28.84
CA GLY A 210 38.51 -53.98 29.35
C GLY A 210 38.54 -53.49 30.81
N ASP A 211 39.35 -52.46 31.07
CA ASP A 211 39.46 -51.80 32.39
C ASP A 211 38.48 -50.63 32.57
N GLU A 212 37.62 -50.34 31.58
CA GLU A 212 36.68 -49.23 31.63
C GLU A 212 35.24 -49.69 31.85
N HIS A 213 34.49 -48.92 32.64
CA HIS A 213 33.07 -49.13 32.91
C HIS A 213 32.22 -48.11 32.16
N TYR A 214 31.22 -48.58 31.43
CA TYR A 214 30.32 -47.77 30.62
C TYR A 214 28.87 -47.90 31.10
N ARG A 215 28.15 -46.78 31.16
CA ARG A 215 26.69 -46.81 31.36
C ARG A 215 26.01 -47.15 30.04
N LEU A 216 25.19 -48.21 30.01
CA LEU A 216 24.42 -48.60 28.83
C LEU A 216 23.07 -47.88 28.81
N ILE A 217 22.88 -46.99 27.85
CA ILE A 217 21.66 -46.21 27.64
C ILE A 217 20.86 -46.81 26.48
N SER A 218 19.69 -47.33 26.80
CA SER A 218 18.67 -47.78 25.84
C SER A 218 17.57 -46.71 25.65
N THR A 219 16.66 -46.93 24.67
CA THR A 219 15.51 -46.04 24.41
C THR A 219 14.58 -45.88 25.60
N GLU A 220 14.55 -46.82 26.55
CA GLU A 220 13.65 -46.69 27.71
C GLU A 220 14.06 -45.52 28.61
N HIS A 221 15.36 -45.18 28.66
CA HIS A 221 15.86 -44.06 29.45
C HIS A 221 15.48 -42.68 28.86
N LEU A 222 14.92 -42.62 27.66
CA LEU A 222 14.42 -41.38 27.12
C LEU A 222 13.27 -40.83 27.96
N PRO A 223 13.18 -39.50 28.12
CA PRO A 223 12.02 -38.84 28.69
C PRO A 223 10.74 -39.20 27.95
N ALA A 224 9.62 -39.32 28.68
CA ALA A 224 8.36 -39.81 28.11
C ALA A 224 7.88 -38.98 26.91
N HIS A 225 8.06 -37.66 26.97
CA HIS A 225 7.69 -36.73 25.90
C HIS A 225 8.59 -36.85 24.64
N LEU A 226 9.78 -37.44 24.76
CA LEU A 226 10.74 -37.65 23.67
C LEU A 226 10.67 -39.06 23.06
N LEU A 227 10.01 -40.02 23.71
CA LEU A 227 9.91 -41.40 23.24
C LEU A 227 9.32 -41.52 21.84
N GLN A 228 8.37 -40.66 21.48
CA GLN A 228 7.74 -40.68 20.16
C GLN A 228 8.71 -40.35 19.02
N LEU A 229 9.80 -39.63 19.32
CA LEU A 229 10.74 -39.11 18.32
C LEU A 229 11.68 -40.19 17.77
N VAL A 230 11.79 -41.34 18.42
CA VAL A 230 12.68 -42.43 17.96
C VAL A 230 12.10 -43.20 16.76
N ASN A 231 10.84 -42.97 16.40
CA ASN A 231 10.19 -43.64 15.29
C ASN A 231 10.02 -42.68 14.10
N PRO A 232 10.19 -43.15 12.86
CA PRO A 232 9.91 -42.33 11.70
C PRO A 232 8.42 -41.97 11.67
N VAL A 233 8.10 -40.70 11.38
CA VAL A 233 6.72 -40.28 11.14
C VAL A 233 6.18 -41.12 9.99
N SER A 234 5.15 -41.92 10.26
CA SER A 234 4.58 -42.81 9.25
C SER A 234 3.89 -41.99 8.17
N ARG A 235 3.88 -42.49 6.93
CA ARG A 235 3.09 -41.92 5.84
C ARG A 235 1.65 -41.55 6.24
N ASP A 236 0.99 -42.43 7.00
CA ASP A 236 -0.39 -42.20 7.40
C ASP A 236 -0.51 -41.03 8.40
N ALA A 237 0.44 -40.88 9.32
CA ALA A 237 0.53 -39.72 10.21
C ALA A 237 0.85 -38.42 9.45
N VAL A 238 1.70 -38.47 8.41
CA VAL A 238 1.95 -37.30 7.54
C VAL A 238 0.67 -36.87 6.84
N TRP A 239 -0.13 -37.82 6.35
CA TRP A 239 -1.40 -37.50 5.71
C TRP A 239 -2.46 -37.02 6.69
N GLU A 240 -2.47 -37.52 7.91
CA GLU A 240 -3.30 -37.01 9.01
C GLU A 240 -2.97 -35.53 9.25
N GLN A 241 -1.69 -35.20 9.46
CA GLN A 241 -1.22 -33.81 9.63
C GLN A 241 -1.54 -32.93 8.41
N LEU A 242 -1.31 -33.41 7.18
CA LEU A 242 -1.68 -32.69 5.96
C LEU A 242 -3.19 -32.45 5.89
N ASN A 243 -4.02 -33.40 6.32
CA ASN A 243 -5.47 -33.26 6.28
C ASN A 243 -5.97 -32.29 7.35
N GLU A 244 -5.32 -32.23 8.51
CA GLU A 244 -5.58 -31.24 9.58
C GLU A 244 -5.27 -29.80 9.15
N LEU A 245 -4.28 -29.59 8.26
CA LEU A 245 -4.02 -28.25 7.73
C LEU A 245 -5.26 -27.70 7.04
N VAL A 246 -5.71 -26.52 7.46
CA VAL A 246 -6.90 -25.87 6.89
C VAL A 246 -6.69 -25.56 5.40
N GLY A 247 -7.70 -25.81 4.57
CA GLY A 247 -7.68 -25.50 3.14
C GLY A 247 -6.68 -26.34 2.33
N LEU A 248 -5.91 -25.67 1.46
CA LEU A 248 -4.83 -26.25 0.64
C LEU A 248 -5.25 -27.43 -0.25
N HIS A 249 -6.53 -27.53 -0.64
CA HIS A 249 -7.06 -28.66 -1.41
C HIS A 249 -6.25 -28.96 -2.68
N GLY A 250 -5.95 -27.93 -3.49
CA GLY A 250 -5.16 -28.09 -4.72
C GLY A 250 -3.71 -28.55 -4.46
N VAL A 251 -3.12 -28.18 -3.32
CA VAL A 251 -1.80 -28.65 -2.90
C VAL A 251 -1.86 -30.11 -2.47
N LYS A 252 -2.83 -30.46 -1.60
CA LYS A 252 -3.05 -31.84 -1.13
C LYS A 252 -3.26 -32.80 -2.30
N ASP A 253 -4.08 -32.42 -3.28
CA ASP A 253 -4.34 -33.24 -4.47
C ASP A 253 -3.09 -33.43 -5.34
N LYS A 254 -2.27 -32.38 -5.50
CA LYS A 254 -0.98 -32.49 -6.20
C LYS A 254 -0.01 -33.41 -5.46
N LEU A 255 0.09 -33.30 -4.14
CA LEU A 255 0.94 -34.19 -3.33
C LEU A 255 0.49 -35.65 -3.43
N LYS A 256 -0.82 -35.93 -3.40
CA LYS A 256 -1.35 -37.29 -3.63
C LYS A 256 -0.92 -37.85 -4.98
N ARG A 257 -1.01 -37.04 -6.05
CA ARG A 257 -0.58 -37.43 -7.40
C ARG A 257 0.93 -37.68 -7.48
N ILE A 258 1.72 -36.82 -6.86
CA ILE A 258 3.19 -36.96 -6.78
C ILE A 258 3.53 -38.28 -6.07
N GLU A 259 2.98 -38.52 -4.88
CA GLU A 259 3.22 -39.75 -4.12
C GLU A 259 2.84 -40.99 -4.91
N ALA A 260 1.63 -41.01 -5.49
CA ALA A 260 1.15 -42.14 -6.28
C ALA A 260 2.06 -42.41 -7.48
N THR A 261 2.50 -41.37 -8.18
CA THR A 261 3.40 -41.49 -9.35
C THR A 261 4.73 -42.10 -8.96
N VAL A 262 5.34 -41.62 -7.88
CA VAL A 262 6.64 -42.11 -7.38
C VAL A 262 6.54 -43.59 -6.99
N ARG A 263 5.47 -43.96 -6.28
CA ARG A 263 5.24 -45.35 -5.86
C ARG A 263 5.03 -46.29 -7.04
N LEU A 264 4.26 -45.87 -8.06
CA LEU A 264 3.95 -46.68 -9.23
C LEU A 264 5.15 -46.86 -10.16
N GLN A 265 5.96 -45.81 -10.36
CA GLN A 265 7.08 -45.85 -11.29
C GLN A 265 8.30 -46.60 -10.75
N LYS A 266 8.34 -46.96 -9.45
CA LYS A 266 9.52 -47.52 -8.76
C LYS A 266 10.82 -46.75 -9.04
N ARG A 267 10.73 -45.49 -9.46
CA ARG A 267 11.88 -44.64 -9.74
C ARG A 267 12.48 -44.23 -8.41
N LYS A 268 13.46 -45.02 -7.94
CA LYS A 268 14.39 -44.53 -6.93
C LYS A 268 15.05 -43.26 -7.48
N GLY A 269 14.93 -42.15 -6.75
CA GLY A 269 15.78 -40.98 -6.94
C GLY A 269 15.36 -39.90 -7.94
N CYS A 270 14.11 -39.81 -8.44
CA CYS A 270 13.77 -38.61 -9.24
C CYS A 270 12.29 -38.22 -9.27
N VAL A 271 11.92 -37.30 -8.37
CA VAL A 271 10.66 -36.53 -8.44
C VAL A 271 10.91 -35.11 -9.01
N GLY A 272 12.18 -34.70 -9.07
CA GLY A 272 12.61 -33.39 -9.55
C GLY A 272 12.61 -32.32 -8.45
N HIS A 273 12.79 -31.07 -8.87
CA HIS A 273 12.74 -29.89 -8.01
C HIS A 273 11.37 -29.21 -8.14
N PHE A 274 10.96 -28.45 -7.13
CA PHE A 274 9.61 -27.88 -7.02
C PHE A 274 9.61 -26.36 -6.93
N ILE A 275 8.57 -25.75 -7.50
CA ILE A 275 8.24 -24.33 -7.25
C ILE A 275 7.02 -24.23 -6.37
N PHE A 276 7.12 -23.49 -5.28
CA PHE A 276 6.00 -23.19 -4.40
C PHE A 276 5.58 -21.72 -4.62
N LYS A 277 4.42 -21.52 -5.24
CA LYS A 277 3.86 -20.19 -5.53
C LYS A 277 2.78 -19.85 -4.51
N GLY A 278 2.89 -18.72 -3.85
CA GLY A 278 1.82 -18.22 -3.00
C GLY A 278 2.29 -17.11 -2.07
N ASN A 279 1.34 -16.32 -1.57
CA ASN A 279 1.64 -15.21 -0.68
C ASN A 279 2.20 -15.70 0.68
N PRO A 280 2.81 -14.81 1.49
CA PRO A 280 3.27 -15.12 2.82
C PRO A 280 2.16 -15.73 3.69
N GLY A 281 2.54 -16.63 4.60
CA GLY A 281 1.60 -17.24 5.55
C GLY A 281 0.62 -18.26 4.96
N THR A 282 0.80 -18.72 3.71
CA THR A 282 -0.02 -19.77 3.08
C THR A 282 0.42 -21.20 3.43
N GLY A 283 1.44 -21.38 4.28
CA GLY A 283 1.88 -22.72 4.75
C GLY A 283 2.93 -23.42 3.87
N LYS A 284 3.63 -22.69 2.99
CA LYS A 284 4.67 -23.23 2.09
C LYS A 284 5.73 -24.05 2.83
N THR A 285 6.34 -23.48 3.87
CA THR A 285 7.41 -24.13 4.66
C THR A 285 6.88 -25.34 5.43
N THR A 286 5.68 -25.26 6.01
CA THR A 286 5.02 -26.38 6.70
C THR A 286 4.81 -27.56 5.76
N VAL A 287 4.26 -27.30 4.57
CA VAL A 287 4.05 -28.35 3.56
C VAL A 287 5.37 -28.92 3.05
N ALA A 288 6.43 -28.11 2.91
CA ALA A 288 7.74 -28.60 2.50
C ALA A 288 8.31 -29.63 3.51
N ARG A 289 8.10 -29.42 4.82
CA ARG A 289 8.51 -30.37 5.88
C ARG A 289 7.75 -31.68 5.79
N LEU A 290 6.42 -31.61 5.69
CA LEU A 290 5.57 -32.80 5.54
C LEU A 290 5.90 -33.57 4.24
N MET A 291 6.18 -32.83 3.17
CA MET A 291 6.63 -33.39 1.89
C MET A 291 8.00 -34.09 2.02
N GLY A 292 8.92 -33.58 2.83
CA GLY A 292 10.20 -34.23 3.12
C GLY A 292 10.03 -35.62 3.73
N HIS A 293 9.17 -35.75 4.74
CA HIS A 293 8.83 -37.05 5.33
C HIS A 293 8.15 -37.98 4.32
N LEU A 294 7.22 -37.46 3.52
CA LEU A 294 6.54 -38.24 2.48
C LEU A 294 7.54 -38.78 1.45
N LEU A 295 8.46 -37.95 0.97
CA LEU A 295 9.51 -38.31 0.01
C LEU A 295 10.51 -39.32 0.59
N ARG A 296 10.83 -39.24 1.88
CA ARG A 296 11.62 -40.25 2.57
C ARG A 296 10.90 -41.59 2.59
N ASP A 297 9.64 -41.61 3.02
CA ASP A 297 8.84 -42.83 3.18
C ASP A 297 8.63 -43.58 1.86
N VAL A 298 8.49 -42.86 0.74
CA VAL A 298 8.41 -43.48 -0.61
C VAL A 298 9.79 -43.83 -1.20
N GLY A 299 10.88 -43.57 -0.47
CA GLY A 299 12.24 -43.96 -0.85
C GLY A 299 12.91 -43.04 -1.88
N VAL A 300 12.43 -41.81 -2.04
CA VAL A 300 13.08 -40.78 -2.87
C VAL A 300 14.25 -40.16 -2.12
N LEU A 301 14.04 -39.81 -0.86
CA LEU A 301 15.04 -39.22 0.03
C LEU A 301 15.44 -40.26 1.10
N LYS A 302 16.65 -40.18 1.65
CA LYS A 302 17.04 -41.07 2.76
C LYS A 302 16.64 -40.51 4.12
N ARG A 303 16.51 -39.19 4.22
CA ARG A 303 16.38 -38.44 5.48
C ARG A 303 15.14 -37.56 5.49
N GLY A 304 14.91 -36.79 4.43
CA GLY A 304 13.67 -35.99 4.30
C GLY A 304 13.60 -34.78 5.23
N HIS A 305 14.70 -34.42 5.90
CA HIS A 305 14.82 -33.14 6.62
C HIS A 305 14.82 -31.97 5.63
N VAL A 306 14.47 -30.78 6.13
CA VAL A 306 14.41 -29.54 5.33
C VAL A 306 15.37 -28.52 5.89
N VAL A 307 16.26 -28.02 5.04
CA VAL A 307 17.12 -26.87 5.32
C VAL A 307 16.51 -25.65 4.63
N VAL A 308 16.15 -24.64 5.41
CA VAL A 308 15.48 -23.42 4.94
C VAL A 308 16.49 -22.28 4.88
N HIS A 309 16.49 -21.53 3.79
CA HIS A 309 17.23 -20.27 3.66
C HIS A 309 16.40 -19.26 2.88
N THR A 310 16.52 -17.98 3.21
CA THR A 310 16.04 -16.91 2.33
C THR A 310 17.03 -16.66 1.18
N ALA A 311 16.55 -16.11 0.07
CA ALA A 311 17.43 -15.65 -1.01
C ALA A 311 18.51 -14.67 -0.49
N LYS A 312 18.14 -13.76 0.41
CA LYS A 312 19.05 -12.79 1.03
C LYS A 312 20.21 -13.45 1.77
N GLU A 313 19.94 -14.45 2.61
CA GLU A 313 20.99 -15.21 3.33
C GLU A 313 21.98 -15.87 2.37
N LEU A 314 21.49 -16.41 1.24
CA LEU A 314 22.36 -17.03 0.25
C LEU A 314 23.26 -16.02 -0.48
N MET A 315 22.85 -14.75 -0.56
CA MET A 315 23.60 -13.67 -1.21
C MET A 315 24.62 -12.97 -0.29
N GLU A 316 24.46 -13.05 1.03
CA GLU A 316 25.31 -12.36 2.00
C GLU A 316 26.74 -12.93 2.10
N HIS A 317 26.91 -14.23 1.86
CA HIS A 317 28.19 -14.92 2.04
C HIS A 317 28.59 -15.77 0.84
N GLY A 318 29.79 -15.53 0.30
CA GLY A 318 30.36 -16.34 -0.77
C GLY A 318 30.45 -17.83 -0.38
N GLY A 319 29.90 -18.71 -1.22
CA GLY A 319 29.90 -20.16 -1.00
C GLY A 319 28.83 -20.66 -0.03
N MET A 320 27.88 -19.82 0.41
CA MET A 320 26.77 -20.23 1.28
C MET A 320 25.93 -21.34 0.65
N LEU A 321 25.59 -21.23 -0.64
CA LEU A 321 24.82 -22.25 -1.36
C LEU A 321 25.45 -23.65 -1.25
N LYS A 322 26.77 -23.79 -1.42
CA LYS A 322 27.47 -25.08 -1.29
C LYS A 322 27.35 -25.65 0.13
N LYS A 323 27.43 -24.80 1.15
CA LYS A 323 27.24 -25.23 2.55
C LYS A 323 25.80 -25.69 2.78
N SER A 324 24.82 -24.92 2.34
CA SER A 324 23.39 -25.24 2.45
C SER A 324 23.06 -26.55 1.74
N VAL A 325 23.60 -26.77 0.54
CA VAL A 325 23.47 -28.02 -0.21
C VAL A 325 24.08 -29.20 0.55
N LYS A 326 25.26 -29.03 1.16
CA LYS A 326 25.89 -30.06 1.98
C LYS A 326 25.03 -30.41 3.20
N LYS A 327 24.43 -29.41 3.86
CA LYS A 327 23.50 -29.61 4.99
C LYS A 327 22.20 -30.29 4.54
N ALA A 328 21.69 -29.97 3.35
CA ALA A 328 20.45 -30.52 2.80
C ALA A 328 20.61 -31.91 2.13
N LYS A 329 21.81 -32.48 2.13
CA LYS A 329 22.09 -33.76 1.48
C LYS A 329 21.20 -34.88 2.04
N ASP A 330 20.61 -35.66 1.13
CA ASP A 330 19.60 -36.70 1.35
C ASP A 330 18.23 -36.17 1.86
N GLY A 331 18.01 -34.85 1.78
CA GLY A 331 16.82 -34.12 2.21
C GLY A 331 16.37 -33.05 1.21
N ILE A 332 15.81 -31.95 1.72
CA ILE A 332 15.28 -30.83 0.96
C ILE A 332 16.06 -29.55 1.28
N LEU A 333 16.49 -28.82 0.25
CA LEU A 333 16.88 -27.41 0.36
C LEU A 333 15.69 -26.53 -0.05
N PHE A 334 15.15 -25.76 0.89
CA PHE A 334 14.06 -24.82 0.67
C PHE A 334 14.62 -23.40 0.62
N ILE A 335 14.43 -22.73 -0.52
CA ILE A 335 14.84 -21.34 -0.73
C ILE A 335 13.58 -20.48 -0.73
N ASP A 336 13.37 -19.73 0.34
CA ASP A 336 12.26 -18.78 0.45
C ASP A 336 12.59 -17.45 -0.22
N GLU A 337 11.56 -16.80 -0.75
CA GLU A 337 11.66 -15.59 -1.58
C GLU A 337 12.72 -15.70 -2.69
N ALA A 338 12.80 -16.86 -3.34
CA ALA A 338 13.81 -17.20 -4.33
C ALA A 338 13.84 -16.24 -5.53
N HIS A 339 12.73 -15.56 -5.82
CA HIS A 339 12.63 -14.55 -6.88
C HIS A 339 13.62 -13.38 -6.68
N GLN A 340 14.00 -13.06 -5.45
CA GLN A 340 14.94 -11.98 -5.13
C GLN A 340 16.36 -12.25 -5.67
N LEU A 341 16.70 -13.51 -5.96
CA LEU A 341 17.99 -13.86 -6.58
C LEU A 341 18.17 -13.25 -7.98
N MET A 342 17.10 -12.74 -8.60
CA MET A 342 17.17 -12.06 -9.90
C MET A 342 17.47 -10.56 -9.79
N GLU A 343 17.42 -9.97 -8.59
CA GLU A 343 17.44 -8.51 -8.42
C GLU A 343 18.85 -7.91 -8.53
N ASP A 344 19.89 -8.62 -8.09
CA ASP A 344 21.26 -8.13 -8.05
C ASP A 344 22.30 -9.12 -8.61
N GLY A 345 23.51 -8.62 -8.89
CA GLY A 345 24.60 -9.44 -9.45
C GLY A 345 25.10 -10.56 -8.55
N ARG A 346 24.87 -10.49 -7.23
CA ARG A 346 25.24 -11.57 -6.29
C ARG A 346 24.23 -12.72 -6.39
N GLY A 347 22.95 -12.40 -6.50
CA GLY A 347 21.89 -13.39 -6.74
C GLY A 347 22.11 -14.17 -8.04
N ILE A 348 22.51 -13.50 -9.12
CA ILE A 348 22.85 -14.14 -10.40
C ILE A 348 24.01 -15.15 -10.23
N SER A 349 25.02 -14.83 -9.41
CA SER A 349 26.10 -15.76 -9.11
C SER A 349 25.59 -17.01 -8.39
N VAL A 350 24.66 -16.86 -7.44
CA VAL A 350 24.02 -17.99 -6.73
C VAL A 350 23.22 -18.85 -7.72
N LEU A 351 22.44 -18.25 -8.62
CA LEU A 351 21.68 -18.98 -9.64
C LEU A 351 22.60 -19.77 -10.58
N THR A 352 23.68 -19.14 -11.04
CA THR A 352 24.67 -19.76 -11.92
C THR A 352 25.34 -20.96 -11.25
N GLU A 353 25.62 -20.88 -9.95
CA GLU A 353 26.16 -21.98 -9.16
C GLU A 353 25.13 -23.09 -8.86
N MET A 354 23.85 -22.72 -8.71
CA MET A 354 22.76 -23.64 -8.40
C MET A 354 22.45 -24.58 -9.56
N VAL A 355 22.45 -24.10 -10.80
CA VAL A 355 22.04 -24.91 -11.98
C VAL A 355 22.83 -26.22 -12.12
N PRO A 356 24.17 -26.26 -12.03
CA PRO A 356 24.94 -27.51 -12.04
C PRO A 356 24.66 -28.43 -10.84
N ILE A 357 24.36 -27.87 -9.67
CA ILE A 357 24.04 -28.65 -8.46
C ILE A 357 22.71 -29.38 -8.63
N LEU A 358 21.72 -28.71 -9.22
CA LEU A 358 20.41 -29.30 -9.58
C LEU A 358 20.54 -30.45 -10.58
N GLU A 359 21.70 -30.67 -11.20
CA GLU A 359 21.94 -31.83 -12.09
C GLU A 359 22.72 -32.92 -11.39
N SER A 360 23.82 -32.55 -10.75
CA SER A 360 24.75 -33.51 -10.14
C SER A 360 24.22 -34.18 -8.88
N GLN A 361 23.25 -33.57 -8.18
CA GLN A 361 22.72 -34.07 -6.90
C GLN A 361 21.26 -34.55 -6.97
N ARG A 362 20.70 -34.80 -8.17
CA ARG A 362 19.25 -35.10 -8.36
C ARG A 362 18.72 -36.30 -7.57
N GLU A 363 19.55 -37.28 -7.28
CA GLU A 363 19.15 -38.51 -6.55
C GLU A 363 19.16 -38.35 -5.03
N SER A 364 19.86 -37.35 -4.52
CA SER A 364 20.08 -37.14 -3.08
C SER A 364 19.68 -35.75 -2.61
N LEU A 365 19.10 -34.90 -3.46
CA LEU A 365 18.71 -33.55 -3.08
C LEU A 365 17.45 -33.14 -3.83
N THR A 366 16.42 -32.76 -3.08
CA THR A 366 15.29 -32.01 -3.62
C THR A 366 15.50 -30.53 -3.31
N VAL A 367 15.22 -29.65 -4.28
CA VAL A 367 15.28 -28.20 -4.10
C VAL A 367 13.88 -27.65 -4.30
N ILE A 368 13.44 -26.79 -3.39
CA ILE A 368 12.16 -26.10 -3.46
C ILE A 368 12.45 -24.61 -3.48
N CYS A 369 12.07 -23.93 -4.56
CA CYS A 369 12.12 -22.46 -4.62
C CYS A 369 10.70 -21.92 -4.38
N ALA A 370 10.56 -21.04 -3.40
CA ALA A 370 9.29 -20.47 -3.00
C ALA A 370 9.26 -18.95 -3.20
N GLY A 371 8.07 -18.41 -3.46
CA GLY A 371 7.86 -16.96 -3.56
C GLY A 371 6.47 -16.60 -4.08
N TYR A 372 6.29 -15.31 -4.37
CA TYR A 372 5.03 -14.79 -4.90
C TYR A 372 4.72 -15.34 -6.30
N PRO A 373 3.45 -15.64 -6.63
CA PRO A 373 3.10 -16.33 -7.86
C PRO A 373 3.67 -15.72 -9.14
N LEU A 374 3.54 -14.39 -9.31
CA LEU A 374 4.01 -13.66 -10.50
C LEU A 374 5.52 -13.62 -10.59
N GLN A 375 6.18 -13.27 -9.49
CA GLN A 375 7.63 -13.16 -9.45
C GLN A 375 8.30 -14.52 -9.67
N MET A 376 7.66 -15.61 -9.21
CA MET A 376 8.12 -16.97 -9.49
C MET A 376 7.86 -17.39 -10.95
N ASP A 377 6.87 -16.82 -11.64
CA ASP A 377 6.73 -16.99 -13.09
C ASP A 377 7.87 -16.34 -13.85
N ASP A 378 8.32 -15.16 -13.42
CA ASP A 378 9.47 -14.49 -14.02
C ASP A 378 10.80 -15.19 -13.67
N PHE A 379 10.93 -15.70 -12.45
CA PHE A 379 12.03 -16.56 -12.02
C PHE A 379 12.24 -17.78 -12.92
N LEU A 380 11.16 -18.41 -13.36
CA LEU A 380 11.24 -19.55 -14.27
C LEU A 380 11.57 -19.16 -15.72
N LYS A 381 11.30 -17.92 -16.12
CA LYS A 381 11.64 -17.41 -17.46
C LYS A 381 13.08 -16.91 -17.55
N TYR A 382 13.71 -16.63 -16.40
CA TYR A 382 15.06 -16.09 -16.33
C TYR A 382 16.08 -16.92 -17.12
N ASP A 383 16.03 -18.25 -16.98
CA ASP A 383 16.87 -19.18 -17.72
C ASP A 383 16.05 -20.39 -18.22
N PRO A 384 16.16 -20.79 -19.50
CA PRO A 384 15.48 -21.97 -20.03
C PRO A 384 15.76 -23.25 -19.22
N GLY A 385 16.96 -23.34 -18.64
CA GLY A 385 17.38 -24.44 -17.78
C GLY A 385 16.69 -24.47 -16.42
N MET A 386 16.21 -23.34 -15.90
CA MET A 386 15.38 -23.32 -14.69
C MET A 386 14.01 -23.95 -14.97
N ARG A 387 13.36 -23.55 -16.08
CA ARG A 387 12.05 -24.10 -16.45
C ARG A 387 12.06 -25.62 -16.65
N SER A 388 13.12 -26.18 -17.21
CA SER A 388 13.22 -27.63 -17.43
C SER A 388 13.50 -28.42 -16.15
N ARG A 389 14.18 -27.81 -15.16
CA ARG A 389 14.60 -28.46 -13.90
C ARG A 389 13.54 -28.39 -12.80
N PHE A 390 12.58 -27.46 -12.94
CA PHE A 390 11.46 -27.27 -12.03
C PHE A 390 10.10 -27.54 -12.72
N PRO A 391 9.83 -28.79 -13.16
CA PRO A 391 8.60 -29.10 -13.91
C PRO A 391 7.34 -29.06 -13.03
N THR A 392 7.48 -29.24 -11.72
CA THR A 392 6.34 -29.38 -10.80
C THR A 392 6.16 -28.09 -10.00
N GLN A 393 4.98 -27.48 -10.14
CA GLN A 393 4.64 -26.24 -9.45
C GLN A 393 3.43 -26.46 -8.55
N LEU A 394 3.54 -26.05 -7.29
CA LEU A 394 2.46 -26.06 -6.30
C LEU A 394 1.98 -24.62 -6.11
N LEU A 395 0.66 -24.40 -6.23
CA LEU A 395 0.03 -23.10 -6.00
C LEU A 395 -0.67 -23.16 -4.65
N PHE A 396 -0.23 -22.29 -3.75
CA PHE A 396 -0.79 -22.05 -2.43
C PHE A 396 -1.72 -20.84 -2.54
N GLU A 397 -3.01 -21.11 -2.51
CA GLU A 397 -4.04 -20.08 -2.59
C GLU A 397 -4.15 -19.34 -1.25
N ASP A 398 -4.56 -18.07 -1.31
CA ASP A 398 -4.86 -17.30 -0.11
C ASP A 398 -6.10 -17.87 0.59
N TYR A 399 -6.03 -17.96 1.92
CA TYR A 399 -7.12 -18.46 2.74
C TYR A 399 -8.35 -17.55 2.64
N ASP A 400 -9.54 -18.15 2.65
CA ASP A 400 -10.81 -17.43 2.76
C ASP A 400 -11.15 -17.05 4.21
N GLU A 401 -12.24 -16.31 4.40
CA GLU A 401 -12.66 -15.83 5.73
C GLU A 401 -12.91 -16.97 6.73
N LYS A 402 -13.43 -18.11 6.26
CA LYS A 402 -13.74 -19.27 7.10
C LYS A 402 -12.47 -20.03 7.45
N GLU A 403 -11.58 -20.18 6.47
CA GLU A 403 -10.27 -20.79 6.65
C GLU A 403 -9.41 -20.00 7.64
N LEU A 404 -9.36 -18.66 7.51
CA LEU A 404 -8.65 -17.79 8.47
C LEU A 404 -9.26 -17.87 9.87
N MET A 405 -10.59 -17.97 9.99
CA MET A 405 -11.25 -18.16 11.28
C MET A 405 -10.82 -19.49 11.92
N HIS A 406 -10.83 -20.60 11.18
CA HIS A 406 -10.36 -21.88 11.71
C HIS A 406 -8.88 -21.84 12.13
N ILE A 407 -8.04 -21.13 11.38
CA ILE A 407 -6.63 -20.92 11.75
C ILE A 407 -6.53 -20.13 13.07
N LEU A 408 -7.35 -19.09 13.26
CA LEU A 408 -7.41 -18.34 14.50
C LEU A 408 -7.80 -19.24 15.68
N GLU A 409 -8.83 -20.08 15.50
CA GLU A 409 -9.28 -20.98 16.54
C GLU A 409 -8.22 -22.01 16.93
N TYR A 410 -7.52 -22.55 15.93
CA TYR A 410 -6.41 -23.46 16.14
C TYR A 410 -5.25 -22.77 16.90
N MET A 411 -4.82 -21.59 16.45
CA MET A 411 -3.71 -20.86 17.08
C MET A 411 -4.04 -20.43 18.52
N ALA A 412 -5.27 -19.96 18.77
CA ALA A 412 -5.73 -19.62 20.11
C ALA A 412 -5.71 -20.85 21.02
N GLY A 413 -6.22 -21.99 20.55
CA GLY A 413 -6.21 -23.25 21.30
C GLY A 413 -4.80 -23.76 21.61
N GLN A 414 -3.87 -23.67 20.66
CA GLN A 414 -2.45 -24.02 20.89
C GLN A 414 -1.78 -23.15 21.95
N LYS A 415 -2.19 -21.87 22.04
CA LYS A 415 -1.75 -20.94 23.08
C LYS A 415 -2.55 -21.06 24.39
N GLY A 416 -3.48 -22.00 24.48
CA GLY A 416 -4.32 -22.24 25.67
C GLY A 416 -5.48 -21.27 25.85
N PHE A 417 -5.81 -20.44 24.86
CA PHE A 417 -6.88 -19.45 24.95
C PHE A 417 -8.24 -20.01 24.52
N HIS A 418 -9.27 -19.66 25.28
CA HIS A 418 -10.68 -19.90 24.97
C HIS A 418 -11.32 -18.60 24.49
N MET A 419 -12.10 -18.66 23.41
CA MET A 419 -12.78 -17.48 22.85
C MET A 419 -14.25 -17.46 23.25
N LYS A 420 -14.72 -16.34 23.80
CA LYS A 420 -16.13 -16.11 24.02
C LYS A 420 -16.88 -15.89 22.69
N PRO A 421 -18.22 -16.13 22.65
CA PRO A 421 -19.02 -15.94 21.45
C PRO A 421 -18.85 -14.56 20.80
N GLU A 422 -18.77 -13.50 21.61
CA GLU A 422 -18.63 -12.12 21.15
C GLU A 422 -17.28 -11.90 20.45
N TYR A 423 -16.20 -12.44 21.01
CA TYR A 423 -14.87 -12.36 20.38
C TYR A 423 -14.85 -13.10 19.05
N ARG A 424 -15.43 -14.30 19.01
CA ARG A 424 -15.53 -15.12 17.79
C ARG A 424 -16.28 -14.37 16.69
N GLU A 425 -17.39 -13.73 17.03
CA GLU A 425 -18.20 -12.97 16.09
C GLU A 425 -17.45 -11.75 15.54
N TYR A 426 -16.84 -10.94 16.40
CA TYR A 426 -16.04 -9.80 15.97
C TYR A 426 -14.82 -10.22 15.14
N SER A 427 -14.17 -11.33 15.50
CA SER A 427 -13.08 -11.91 14.73
C SER A 427 -13.53 -12.30 13.33
N GLN A 428 -14.71 -12.89 13.16
CA GLN A 428 -15.26 -13.21 11.84
C GLN A 428 -15.46 -11.94 10.98
N MET A 429 -15.94 -10.85 11.58
CA MET A 429 -16.07 -9.55 10.88
C MET A 429 -14.71 -9.01 10.46
N VAL A 430 -13.70 -9.10 11.34
CA VAL A 430 -12.32 -8.72 11.03
C VAL A 430 -11.76 -9.57 9.89
N MET A 431 -11.88 -10.90 9.94
CA MET A 431 -11.39 -11.79 8.86
C MET A 431 -12.10 -11.51 7.52
N CYS A 432 -13.41 -11.24 7.55
CA CYS A 432 -14.14 -10.82 6.36
C CYS A 432 -13.61 -9.48 5.81
N GLY A 433 -13.29 -8.52 6.69
CA GLY A 433 -12.71 -7.23 6.30
C GLY A 433 -11.32 -7.39 5.69
N LEU A 434 -10.46 -8.19 6.31
CA LEU A 434 -9.10 -8.47 5.86
C LEU A 434 -9.06 -9.18 4.50
N THR A 435 -10.01 -10.09 4.24
CA THR A 435 -10.14 -10.81 2.95
C THR A 435 -10.83 -10.01 1.85
N GLY A 436 -11.46 -8.88 2.19
CA GLY A 436 -12.03 -7.93 1.22
C GLY A 436 -10.98 -7.03 0.56
N HIS A 437 -9.77 -6.95 1.13
CA HIS A 437 -8.66 -6.13 0.63
C HIS A 437 -7.44 -6.99 0.28
N LYS A 438 -7.63 -8.07 -0.50
CA LYS A 438 -6.53 -8.94 -0.94
C LYS A 438 -5.67 -8.24 -2.01
N ALA A 439 -4.87 -7.28 -1.57
CA ALA A 439 -3.76 -6.75 -2.38
C ALA A 439 -2.61 -7.78 -2.45
N GLU A 440 -1.68 -7.54 -3.37
CA GLU A 440 -0.40 -8.24 -3.45
C GLU A 440 0.32 -8.14 -2.09
N GLY A 441 0.70 -9.29 -1.50
CA GLY A 441 1.34 -9.31 -0.16
C GLY A 441 0.44 -9.61 1.04
N PHE A 442 -0.81 -10.05 0.85
CA PHE A 442 -1.66 -10.48 1.97
C PHE A 442 -0.98 -11.58 2.82
N GLY A 443 -0.89 -11.36 4.14
CA GLY A 443 -0.10 -12.20 5.04
C GLY A 443 -0.76 -13.52 5.48
N ASN A 444 -2.01 -13.79 5.11
CA ASN A 444 -2.72 -15.05 5.41
C ASN A 444 -2.61 -15.45 6.90
N ALA A 445 -2.14 -16.66 7.22
CA ALA A 445 -1.98 -17.12 8.60
C ALA A 445 -1.02 -16.24 9.44
N ARG A 446 -0.06 -15.54 8.79
CA ARG A 446 0.78 -14.56 9.46
C ARG A 446 -0.03 -13.37 9.96
N THR A 447 -1.01 -12.91 9.17
CA THR A 447 -1.93 -11.85 9.59
C THR A 447 -2.80 -12.30 10.75
N VAL A 448 -3.27 -13.55 10.76
CA VAL A 448 -4.04 -14.13 11.87
C VAL A 448 -3.22 -14.20 13.15
N ARG A 449 -1.94 -14.61 13.05
CA ARG A 449 -0.99 -14.61 14.18
C ARG A 449 -0.83 -13.21 14.77
N ILE A 450 -0.53 -12.22 13.92
CA ILE A 450 -0.40 -10.81 14.34
C ILE A 450 -1.68 -10.31 15.01
N TYR A 451 -2.84 -10.64 14.44
CA TYR A 451 -4.14 -10.29 15.00
C TYR A 451 -4.37 -10.92 16.39
N LEU A 452 -4.09 -12.22 16.55
CA LEU A 452 -4.24 -12.92 17.82
C LEU A 452 -3.28 -12.35 18.88
N ASP A 453 -2.03 -12.07 18.51
CA ASP A 453 -1.04 -11.50 19.42
C ASP A 453 -1.48 -10.12 19.91
N ALA A 454 -2.00 -9.27 19.01
CA ALA A 454 -2.57 -7.98 19.38
C ALA A 454 -3.81 -8.12 20.28
N SER A 455 -4.65 -9.15 20.08
CA SER A 455 -5.76 -9.43 20.99
C SER A 455 -5.33 -9.89 22.38
N ILE A 456 -4.25 -10.66 22.49
CA ILE A 456 -3.68 -11.07 23.78
C ILE A 456 -3.09 -9.86 24.53
N GLU A 457 -2.52 -8.90 23.80
CA GLU A 457 -2.06 -7.63 24.37
C GLU A 457 -3.24 -6.81 24.94
N GLU A 458 -4.35 -6.68 24.22
CA GLU A 458 -5.55 -5.99 24.71
C GLU A 458 -6.18 -6.70 25.92
N LEU A 459 -6.16 -8.04 25.94
CA LEU A 459 -6.53 -8.81 27.14
C LEU A 459 -5.68 -8.41 28.34
N SER A 460 -4.36 -8.29 28.15
CA SER A 460 -3.43 -7.89 29.21
C SER A 460 -3.77 -6.49 29.74
N VAL A 461 -4.06 -5.54 28.84
CA VAL A 461 -4.49 -4.18 29.19
C VAL A 461 -5.79 -4.20 29.99
N ARG A 462 -6.83 -4.89 29.49
CA ARG A 462 -8.14 -4.99 30.17
C ARG A 462 -8.02 -5.58 31.57
N LEU A 463 -7.22 -6.64 31.75
CA LEU A 463 -7.02 -7.26 33.06
C LEU A 463 -6.25 -6.34 34.01
N CYS A 464 -5.23 -5.63 33.53
CA CYS A 464 -4.51 -4.63 34.33
C CYS A 464 -5.44 -3.49 34.77
N GLU A 465 -6.32 -2.99 33.91
CA GLU A 465 -7.28 -1.95 34.27
C GLU A 465 -8.33 -2.44 35.28
N LYS A 466 -8.81 -3.67 35.12
CA LYS A 466 -9.81 -4.27 36.01
C LYS A 466 -9.27 -4.58 37.40
N TYR A 467 -8.06 -5.11 37.49
CA TYR A 467 -7.50 -5.65 38.75
C TYR A 467 -6.43 -4.77 39.39
N GLY A 468 -5.82 -3.84 38.66
CA GLY A 468 -4.75 -2.98 39.17
C GLY A 468 -3.57 -3.82 39.70
N SER A 469 -3.36 -3.81 41.01
CA SER A 469 -2.34 -4.62 41.70
C SER A 469 -2.82 -6.00 42.18
N GLY A 470 -4.09 -6.35 41.95
CA GLY A 470 -4.64 -7.66 42.26
C GLY A 470 -4.33 -8.70 41.17
N GLU A 471 -4.39 -9.99 41.53
CA GLU A 471 -4.18 -11.09 40.58
C GLU A 471 -5.52 -11.49 39.91
N PRO A 472 -5.58 -11.54 38.56
CA PRO A 472 -6.73 -12.09 37.84
C PRO A 472 -6.91 -13.58 38.11
N ALA A 473 -8.13 -14.09 37.95
CA ALA A 473 -8.35 -15.53 37.99
C ALA A 473 -7.65 -16.23 36.80
N GLU A 474 -7.16 -17.45 37.01
CA GLU A 474 -6.46 -18.25 35.99
C GLU A 474 -7.32 -18.45 34.73
N GLU A 475 -8.64 -18.59 34.89
CA GLU A 475 -9.60 -18.69 33.79
C GLU A 475 -9.68 -17.41 32.95
N GLU A 476 -9.52 -16.23 33.55
CA GLU A 476 -9.56 -14.94 32.85
C GLU A 476 -8.27 -14.66 32.08
N LEU A 477 -7.12 -15.14 32.57
CA LEU A 477 -5.83 -15.06 31.88
C LEU A 477 -5.84 -15.79 30.54
N HIS A 478 -6.74 -16.76 30.37
CA HIS A 478 -6.85 -17.61 29.18
C HIS A 478 -8.17 -17.42 28.42
N CYS A 479 -8.86 -16.28 28.59
CA CYS A 479 -10.17 -16.06 27.98
C CYS A 479 -10.26 -14.74 27.20
N LEU A 480 -10.42 -14.85 25.87
CA LEU A 480 -10.61 -13.73 24.95
C LEU A 480 -12.09 -13.36 24.81
N THR A 481 -12.37 -12.06 24.90
CA THR A 481 -13.70 -11.43 24.91
C THR A 481 -13.78 -10.34 23.84
N GLY A 482 -15.00 -9.88 23.50
CA GLY A 482 -15.19 -8.86 22.46
C GLY A 482 -14.47 -7.52 22.71
N GLU A 483 -14.07 -7.23 23.96
CA GLU A 483 -13.27 -6.04 24.32
C GLU A 483 -11.80 -6.17 23.87
N ASP A 484 -11.32 -7.41 23.71
CA ASP A 484 -9.94 -7.76 23.38
C ASP A 484 -9.65 -7.66 21.86
N ILE A 485 -10.53 -7.01 21.10
CA ILE A 485 -10.29 -6.68 19.69
C ILE A 485 -9.41 -5.42 19.63
N ALA A 486 -8.19 -5.57 19.13
CA ALA A 486 -7.24 -4.47 19.02
C ALA A 486 -7.76 -3.31 18.18
N GLN A 487 -7.37 -2.10 18.58
CA GLN A 487 -7.92 -0.85 18.06
C GLN A 487 -7.87 -0.75 16.54
N ASP A 488 -6.78 -1.20 15.91
CA ASP A 488 -6.56 -1.19 14.47
C ASP A 488 -7.61 -1.99 13.68
N TYR A 489 -8.23 -2.97 14.33
CA TYR A 489 -9.25 -3.84 13.73
C TYR A 489 -10.67 -3.41 14.09
N ARG A 490 -10.84 -2.46 15.02
CA ARG A 490 -12.18 -2.00 15.44
C ARG A 490 -12.98 -1.34 14.30
N LYS A 491 -12.29 -0.81 13.29
CA LYS A 491 -12.90 -0.30 12.05
C LYS A 491 -13.70 -1.35 11.26
N TYR A 492 -13.41 -2.64 11.45
CA TYR A 492 -14.14 -3.73 10.80
C TYR A 492 -15.42 -4.14 11.54
N ILE A 493 -15.57 -3.74 12.81
CA ILE A 493 -16.72 -4.07 13.67
C ILE A 493 -17.66 -2.89 13.89
N SER A 494 -17.25 -1.66 13.54
CA SER A 494 -18.06 -0.44 13.63
C SER A 494 -19.23 -0.45 12.64
N GLY A 495 -20.36 -1.04 13.05
CA GLY A 495 -21.57 -1.20 12.24
C GLY A 495 -22.70 -2.02 12.87
N GLY A 496 -22.42 -2.82 13.91
CA GLY A 496 -23.43 -3.64 14.58
C GLY A 496 -23.91 -4.84 13.74
N VAL A 497 -24.41 -5.85 14.44
CA VAL A 497 -24.65 -7.22 13.95
C VAL A 497 -25.95 -7.40 13.13
N TYR A 498 -26.88 -6.44 13.09
CA TYR A 498 -28.21 -6.66 12.51
C TYR A 498 -28.52 -5.75 11.30
N ASN A 499 -27.95 -6.09 10.14
CA ASN A 499 -28.56 -5.98 8.79
C ASN A 499 -27.46 -5.98 7.71
N ARG A 500 -26.81 -7.12 7.45
CA ARG A 500 -26.03 -7.24 6.21
C ARG A 500 -26.99 -7.58 5.07
N LYS A 501 -27.62 -6.54 4.54
CA LYS A 501 -28.47 -6.64 3.34
C LYS A 501 -27.67 -7.33 2.23
N THR A 502 -28.25 -8.38 1.66
CA THR A 502 -27.77 -9.08 0.47
C THR A 502 -27.56 -8.08 -0.67
N ALA A 503 -26.76 -8.45 -1.67
CA ALA A 503 -26.57 -7.60 -2.84
C ALA A 503 -27.92 -7.25 -3.51
N MET A 504 -28.88 -8.20 -3.49
CA MET A 504 -30.22 -7.98 -4.02
C MET A 504 -31.04 -7.02 -3.15
N GLU A 505 -31.01 -7.15 -1.82
CA GLU A 505 -31.69 -6.21 -0.92
C GLU A 505 -31.11 -4.80 -1.03
N LYS A 506 -29.79 -4.66 -1.11
CA LYS A 506 -29.15 -3.35 -1.36
C LYS A 506 -29.53 -2.77 -2.70
N LEU A 507 -29.60 -3.61 -3.74
CA LEU A 507 -30.02 -3.16 -5.07
C LEU A 507 -31.49 -2.73 -5.06
N ASP A 508 -32.37 -3.47 -4.39
CA ASP A 508 -33.80 -3.19 -4.29
C ASP A 508 -34.06 -1.85 -3.59
N GLU A 509 -33.23 -1.47 -2.62
CA GLU A 509 -33.29 -0.18 -1.92
C GLU A 509 -32.76 1.02 -2.72
N LEU A 510 -31.92 0.77 -3.73
CA LEU A 510 -31.50 1.84 -4.63
C LEU A 510 -32.69 2.28 -5.49
N VAL A 511 -32.88 3.60 -5.51
CA VAL A 511 -33.85 4.28 -6.36
C VAL A 511 -33.47 4.05 -7.83
N GLY A 512 -34.43 3.62 -8.65
CA GLY A 512 -34.20 3.27 -10.05
C GLY A 512 -33.66 1.85 -10.30
N PHE A 513 -32.84 1.69 -11.34
CA PHE A 513 -32.13 0.47 -11.73
C PHE A 513 -32.99 -0.77 -12.08
N ALA A 514 -34.26 -0.60 -12.47
CA ALA A 514 -35.16 -1.71 -12.79
C ALA A 514 -34.57 -2.71 -13.81
N GLY A 515 -33.89 -2.21 -14.85
CA GLY A 515 -33.23 -3.07 -15.86
C GLY A 515 -32.07 -3.91 -15.30
N ILE A 516 -31.28 -3.35 -14.36
CA ILE A 516 -30.18 -4.09 -13.71
C ILE A 516 -30.74 -5.13 -12.74
N LYS A 517 -31.80 -4.79 -12.00
CA LYS A 517 -32.52 -5.72 -11.11
C LYS A 517 -33.02 -6.95 -11.86
N GLU A 518 -33.64 -6.77 -13.03
CA GLU A 518 -34.09 -7.88 -13.87
C GLU A 518 -32.95 -8.76 -14.38
N GLU A 519 -31.86 -8.15 -14.83
CA GLU A 519 -30.73 -8.89 -15.39
C GLU A 519 -29.94 -9.65 -14.31
N MET A 520 -29.79 -9.08 -13.11
CA MET A 520 -29.22 -9.79 -11.96
C MET A 520 -30.10 -10.98 -11.52
N LYS A 521 -31.43 -10.83 -11.58
CA LYS A 521 -32.36 -11.95 -11.34
C LYS A 521 -32.18 -13.07 -12.38
N LYS A 522 -31.94 -12.73 -13.65
CA LYS A 522 -31.62 -13.74 -14.69
C LYS A 522 -30.32 -14.47 -14.37
N LEU A 523 -29.25 -13.74 -14.03
CA LEU A 523 -27.95 -14.35 -13.70
C LEU A 523 -28.05 -15.27 -12.46
N LEU A 524 -28.79 -14.85 -11.43
CA LEU A 524 -29.13 -15.67 -10.27
C LEU A 524 -29.88 -16.95 -10.64
N SER A 525 -30.82 -16.88 -11.60
CA SER A 525 -31.59 -18.04 -12.05
C SER A 525 -30.72 -19.09 -12.77
N VAL A 526 -29.70 -18.65 -13.51
CA VAL A 526 -28.74 -19.53 -14.19
C VAL A 526 -27.88 -20.28 -13.17
N VAL A 527 -27.33 -19.57 -12.18
CA VAL A 527 -26.46 -20.17 -11.15
C VAL A 527 -27.23 -21.12 -10.22
N LYS A 528 -28.50 -20.81 -9.94
CA LYS A 528 -29.38 -21.66 -9.12
C LYS A 528 -29.95 -22.87 -9.88
N SER A 529 -29.69 -22.99 -11.17
CA SER A 529 -30.18 -24.11 -11.97
C SER A 529 -29.47 -25.41 -11.58
N PRO A 530 -30.17 -26.52 -11.31
CA PRO A 530 -29.53 -27.81 -11.08
C PRO A 530 -28.81 -28.37 -12.31
N LEU A 531 -29.00 -27.75 -13.49
CA LEU A 531 -28.26 -28.04 -14.72
C LEU A 531 -26.97 -27.21 -14.85
N TYR A 532 -26.66 -26.35 -13.87
CA TYR A 532 -25.40 -25.59 -13.84
C TYR A 532 -24.23 -26.51 -13.45
N ASP A 533 -23.59 -27.10 -14.46
CA ASP A 533 -22.44 -28.00 -14.30
C ASP A 533 -21.10 -27.23 -14.29
N GLY A 534 -21.09 -26.01 -13.73
CA GLY A 534 -19.91 -25.14 -13.77
C GLY A 534 -19.57 -24.58 -15.15
N VAL A 535 -20.56 -24.47 -16.04
CA VAL A 535 -20.41 -23.84 -17.37
C VAL A 535 -19.85 -22.42 -17.18
N SER A 536 -18.76 -22.10 -17.90
CA SER A 536 -18.07 -20.82 -17.74
C SER A 536 -18.94 -19.63 -18.14
N ILE A 537 -19.53 -18.98 -17.14
CA ILE A 537 -20.29 -17.74 -17.27
C ILE A 537 -19.33 -16.61 -17.64
N ASN A 538 -19.71 -15.79 -18.63
CA ASN A 538 -18.97 -14.56 -18.91
C ASN A 538 -19.27 -13.53 -17.81
N LEU A 539 -18.26 -13.20 -17.00
CA LEU A 539 -18.40 -12.29 -15.86
C LEU A 539 -18.16 -10.83 -16.23
N HIS A 540 -17.49 -10.58 -17.36
CA HIS A 540 -17.12 -9.23 -17.78
C HIS A 540 -18.35 -8.50 -18.32
N CYS A 541 -18.52 -7.24 -17.94
CA CYS A 541 -19.67 -6.45 -18.36
C CYS A 541 -19.33 -4.98 -18.62
N LEU A 542 -20.19 -4.35 -19.42
CA LEU A 542 -20.18 -2.93 -19.73
C LEU A 542 -21.21 -2.21 -18.87
N ILE A 543 -20.87 -1.06 -18.30
CA ILE A 543 -21.84 -0.17 -17.65
C ILE A 543 -21.83 1.19 -18.34
N THR A 544 -22.94 1.54 -18.99
CA THR A 544 -23.08 2.83 -19.68
C THR A 544 -24.07 3.73 -18.97
N GLY A 545 -23.77 5.03 -18.91
CA GLY A 545 -24.67 6.02 -18.33
C GLY A 545 -23.99 7.36 -18.11
N ASN A 546 -24.79 8.42 -17.99
CA ASN A 546 -24.30 9.79 -17.77
C ASN A 546 -23.60 9.94 -16.40
N PRO A 547 -22.88 11.05 -16.13
CA PRO A 547 -22.27 11.28 -14.83
C PRO A 547 -23.30 11.24 -13.70
N GLY A 548 -22.90 10.73 -12.53
CA GLY A 548 -23.76 10.67 -11.33
C GLY A 548 -24.99 9.74 -11.42
N THR A 549 -25.03 8.83 -12.38
CA THR A 549 -26.06 7.78 -12.50
C THR A 549 -25.80 6.55 -11.62
N GLY A 550 -24.65 6.46 -10.95
CA GLY A 550 -24.34 5.39 -9.98
C GLY A 550 -23.58 4.18 -10.53
N LYS A 551 -22.82 4.34 -11.63
CA LYS A 551 -22.01 3.28 -12.27
C LYS A 551 -21.11 2.52 -11.28
N THR A 552 -20.34 3.23 -10.47
CA THR A 552 -19.45 2.66 -9.44
C THR A 552 -20.23 1.92 -8.35
N THR A 553 -21.37 2.46 -7.94
CA THR A 553 -22.27 1.82 -6.95
C THR A 553 -22.77 0.47 -7.47
N VAL A 554 -23.18 0.41 -8.74
CA VAL A 554 -23.60 -0.84 -9.38
C VAL A 554 -22.45 -1.85 -9.45
N ALA A 555 -21.23 -1.42 -9.79
CA ALA A 555 -20.06 -2.31 -9.80
C ALA A 555 -19.79 -2.94 -8.42
N ARG A 556 -19.90 -2.17 -7.34
CA ARG A 556 -19.76 -2.66 -5.96
C ARG A 556 -20.83 -3.68 -5.58
N ILE A 557 -22.09 -3.44 -5.99
CA ILE A 557 -23.19 -4.37 -5.76
C ILE A 557 -23.00 -5.66 -6.58
N LEU A 558 -22.57 -5.56 -7.84
CA LEU A 558 -22.24 -6.72 -8.68
C LEU A 558 -21.13 -7.58 -8.05
N GLY A 559 -20.09 -6.95 -7.49
CA GLY A 559 -19.03 -7.65 -6.78
C GLY A 559 -19.56 -8.44 -5.59
N GLN A 560 -20.38 -7.79 -4.75
CA GLN A 560 -21.04 -8.46 -3.63
C GLN A 560 -21.93 -9.62 -4.10
N ALA A 561 -22.71 -9.42 -5.16
CA ALA A 561 -23.59 -10.46 -5.71
C ALA A 561 -22.79 -11.66 -6.20
N TYR A 562 -21.71 -11.44 -6.96
CA TYR A 562 -20.82 -12.51 -7.43
C TYR A 562 -20.18 -13.30 -6.28
N LYS A 563 -19.91 -12.67 -5.13
CA LYS A 563 -19.48 -13.36 -3.90
C LYS A 563 -20.60 -14.22 -3.32
N GLU A 564 -21.78 -13.63 -3.12
CA GLU A 564 -22.93 -14.30 -2.48
C GLU A 564 -23.38 -15.55 -3.23
N ILE A 565 -23.30 -15.52 -4.56
CA ILE A 565 -23.68 -16.65 -5.42
C ILE A 565 -22.53 -17.67 -5.64
N GLY A 566 -21.36 -17.42 -5.06
CA GLY A 566 -20.22 -18.33 -5.12
C GLY A 566 -19.46 -18.36 -6.45
N ILE A 567 -19.67 -17.37 -7.33
CA ILE A 567 -18.88 -17.23 -8.57
C ILE A 567 -17.48 -16.69 -8.27
N LEU A 568 -17.38 -15.67 -7.40
CA LEU A 568 -16.12 -15.06 -6.98
C LEU A 568 -15.89 -15.28 -5.48
N LYS A 569 -14.65 -15.48 -5.05
CA LYS A 569 -14.35 -15.75 -3.62
C LYS A 569 -14.47 -14.51 -2.71
N SER A 570 -14.19 -13.30 -3.22
CA SER A 570 -14.09 -12.07 -2.39
C SER A 570 -15.07 -10.97 -2.82
N GLY A 571 -15.31 -10.80 -4.13
CA GLY A 571 -16.28 -9.82 -4.64
C GLY A 571 -15.93 -8.35 -4.38
N HIS A 572 -14.71 -8.05 -3.95
CA HIS A 572 -14.21 -6.68 -3.81
C HIS A 572 -14.08 -6.00 -5.17
N VAL A 573 -14.03 -4.66 -5.19
CA VAL A 573 -13.87 -3.87 -6.41
C VAL A 573 -12.57 -3.08 -6.34
N VAL A 574 -11.72 -3.24 -7.35
CA VAL A 574 -10.54 -2.40 -7.60
C VAL A 574 -10.95 -1.37 -8.64
N GLU A 575 -11.05 -0.13 -8.21
CA GLU A 575 -11.39 1.00 -9.09
C GLU A 575 -10.12 1.53 -9.75
N THR A 576 -10.22 1.84 -11.04
CA THR A 576 -9.06 2.11 -11.90
C THR A 576 -9.45 3.02 -13.05
N THR A 577 -8.55 3.91 -13.42
CA THR A 577 -8.68 4.82 -14.57
C THR A 577 -7.54 4.57 -15.57
N LYS A 578 -7.54 5.26 -16.72
CA LYS A 578 -6.43 5.19 -17.69
C LYS A 578 -5.07 5.46 -17.06
N SER A 579 -4.97 6.48 -16.19
CA SER A 579 -3.70 6.85 -15.54
C SER A 579 -3.18 5.78 -14.59
N ASP A 580 -4.06 4.93 -14.06
CA ASP A 580 -3.67 3.84 -13.17
C ASP A 580 -3.19 2.59 -13.94
N LEU A 581 -3.50 2.49 -15.23
CA LEU A 581 -3.10 1.38 -16.11
C LEU A 581 -1.86 1.73 -16.94
N VAL A 582 -1.80 2.96 -17.46
CA VAL A 582 -0.78 3.42 -18.41
C VAL A 582 0.32 4.21 -17.70
N VAL A 583 1.58 3.80 -17.87
CA VAL A 583 2.77 4.50 -17.34
C VAL A 583 3.67 4.91 -18.49
N GLY A 584 4.25 6.11 -18.46
CA GLY A 584 4.93 6.78 -19.59
C GLY A 584 6.23 6.16 -20.12
N TYR A 585 6.51 4.87 -19.86
CA TYR A 585 7.71 4.16 -20.34
C TYR A 585 7.33 2.82 -21.00
N VAL A 586 7.99 2.51 -22.12
CA VAL A 586 7.79 1.26 -22.91
C VAL A 586 8.01 0.01 -22.04
N GLY A 587 7.02 -0.89 -22.02
CA GLY A 587 7.05 -2.18 -21.32
C GLY A 587 6.58 -2.15 -19.85
N GLN A 588 6.36 -0.96 -19.26
CA GLN A 588 5.80 -0.85 -17.89
C GLN A 588 4.28 -0.93 -17.87
N THR A 589 3.61 -0.52 -18.95
CA THR A 589 2.14 -0.48 -19.04
C THR A 589 1.52 -1.88 -18.95
N ALA A 590 2.08 -2.88 -19.65
CA ALA A 590 1.63 -4.26 -19.50
C ALA A 590 1.85 -4.82 -18.07
N ALA A 591 2.98 -4.49 -17.44
CA ALA A 591 3.25 -4.92 -16.05
C ALA A 591 2.25 -4.30 -15.07
N ASN A 592 1.96 -3.01 -15.22
CA ASN A 592 1.05 -2.27 -14.36
C ASN A 592 -0.41 -2.69 -14.56
N THR A 593 -0.82 -2.95 -15.81
CA THR A 593 -2.14 -3.54 -16.12
C THR A 593 -2.31 -4.90 -15.45
N ARG A 594 -1.31 -5.78 -15.56
CA ARG A 594 -1.31 -7.08 -14.85
C ARG A 594 -1.41 -6.91 -13.35
N LYS A 595 -0.67 -5.97 -12.77
CA LYS A 595 -0.73 -5.67 -11.34
C LYS A 595 -2.16 -5.32 -10.90
N LYS A 596 -2.84 -4.43 -11.63
CA LYS A 596 -4.24 -4.07 -11.35
C LYS A 596 -5.21 -5.22 -11.49
N VAL A 597 -5.02 -6.09 -12.49
CA VAL A 597 -5.81 -7.33 -12.60
C VAL A 597 -5.59 -8.25 -11.40
N MET A 598 -4.36 -8.35 -10.91
CA MET A 598 -4.03 -9.21 -9.77
C MET A 598 -4.59 -8.67 -8.47
N GLU A 599 -4.57 -7.35 -8.28
CA GLU A 599 -5.28 -6.68 -7.19
C GLU A 599 -6.79 -7.02 -7.22
N ALA A 600 -7.37 -7.21 -8.40
CA ALA A 600 -8.79 -7.54 -8.59
C ALA A 600 -9.11 -9.04 -8.56
N MET A 601 -8.13 -9.91 -8.27
CA MET A 601 -8.30 -11.36 -8.34
C MET A 601 -9.32 -11.86 -7.31
N ASN A 602 -10.28 -12.68 -7.73
CA ASN A 602 -11.48 -13.07 -6.96
C ASN A 602 -12.46 -11.92 -6.68
N GLY A 603 -12.31 -10.79 -7.37
CA GLY A 603 -13.15 -9.61 -7.30
C GLY A 603 -13.42 -9.02 -8.68
N ILE A 604 -13.61 -7.71 -8.73
CA ILE A 604 -13.93 -6.94 -9.93
C ILE A 604 -12.85 -5.89 -10.17
N LEU A 605 -12.32 -5.84 -11.39
CA LEU A 605 -11.57 -4.69 -11.90
C LEU A 605 -12.56 -3.72 -12.55
N PHE A 606 -12.81 -2.58 -11.91
CA PHE A 606 -13.67 -1.52 -12.43
C PHE A 606 -12.83 -0.46 -13.13
N ILE A 607 -13.05 -0.29 -14.44
CA ILE A 607 -12.33 0.69 -15.27
C ILE A 607 -13.31 1.82 -15.58
N ASP A 608 -13.12 2.96 -14.93
CA ASP A 608 -13.92 4.16 -15.22
C ASP A 608 -13.40 4.87 -16.47
N GLU A 609 -14.33 5.44 -17.23
CA GLU A 609 -14.08 6.05 -18.55
C GLU A 609 -13.20 5.16 -19.46
N ALA A 610 -13.52 3.87 -19.54
CA ALA A 610 -12.69 2.86 -20.20
C ALA A 610 -12.42 3.15 -21.69
N TYR A 611 -13.29 3.91 -22.36
CA TYR A 611 -13.12 4.37 -23.73
C TYR A 611 -11.83 5.21 -23.93
N THR A 612 -11.36 5.89 -22.88
CA THR A 612 -10.13 6.71 -22.90
C THR A 612 -8.85 5.89 -23.15
N LEU A 613 -8.89 4.57 -22.90
CA LEU A 613 -7.79 3.65 -23.23
C LEU A 613 -7.54 3.55 -24.74
N TYR A 614 -8.55 3.89 -25.55
CA TYR A 614 -8.48 3.82 -27.02
C TYR A 614 -8.39 5.20 -27.72
N GLU A 615 -8.84 6.29 -27.08
CA GLU A 615 -8.97 7.62 -27.73
C GLU A 615 -7.68 8.44 -27.96
N GLY A 616 -6.49 7.95 -27.57
CA GLY A 616 -5.25 8.74 -27.65
C GLY A 616 -4.64 8.83 -29.06
N ARG A 617 -4.46 10.05 -29.59
CA ARG A 617 -3.55 10.35 -30.73
C ARG A 617 -2.06 10.38 -30.34
N GLU A 618 -1.72 10.13 -29.07
CA GLU A 618 -0.36 9.93 -28.56
C GLU A 618 -0.18 8.52 -27.95
N GLY A 619 0.61 7.66 -28.62
CA GLY A 619 1.36 6.55 -28.01
C GLY A 619 0.71 5.15 -28.01
N ASP A 620 1.52 4.14 -28.34
CA ASP A 620 1.21 2.69 -28.32
C ASP A 620 0.77 2.15 -26.93
N PHE A 621 0.88 2.94 -25.87
CA PHE A 621 0.72 2.49 -24.48
C PHE A 621 -0.72 2.18 -24.07
N GLY A 622 -1.71 2.98 -24.50
CA GLY A 622 -3.13 2.68 -24.19
C GLY A 622 -3.60 1.38 -24.85
N LYS A 623 -3.11 1.13 -26.07
CA LYS A 623 -3.31 -0.12 -26.80
C LYS A 623 -2.61 -1.30 -26.13
N GLU A 624 -1.37 -1.10 -25.65
CA GLU A 624 -0.63 -2.11 -24.87
C GLU A 624 -1.41 -2.52 -23.60
N ALA A 625 -1.95 -1.56 -22.85
CA ALA A 625 -2.78 -1.84 -21.67
C ALA A 625 -4.02 -2.67 -22.05
N LEU A 626 -4.70 -2.30 -23.14
CA LEU A 626 -5.91 -2.99 -23.61
C LEU A 626 -5.61 -4.43 -24.06
N GLU A 627 -4.52 -4.64 -24.80
CA GLU A 627 -4.08 -5.96 -25.26
C GLU A 627 -3.71 -6.87 -24.06
N GLU A 628 -3.00 -6.32 -23.08
CA GLU A 628 -2.65 -7.06 -21.87
C GLU A 628 -3.89 -7.37 -21.01
N LEU A 629 -4.85 -6.45 -20.91
CA LEU A 629 -6.12 -6.68 -20.22
C LEU A 629 -6.89 -7.84 -20.88
N LEU A 630 -7.04 -7.83 -22.21
CA LEU A 630 -7.71 -8.90 -22.96
C LEU A 630 -7.03 -10.27 -22.80
N LYS A 631 -5.70 -10.27 -22.73
CA LYS A 631 -4.91 -11.47 -22.43
C LYS A 631 -5.21 -11.98 -21.03
N CYS A 632 -5.17 -11.11 -20.02
CA CYS A 632 -5.50 -11.47 -18.64
C CYS A 632 -6.94 -12.00 -18.47
N MET A 633 -7.92 -11.39 -19.15
CA MET A 633 -9.31 -11.88 -19.17
C MET A 633 -9.42 -13.30 -19.71
N SER A 634 -8.50 -13.69 -20.60
CA SER A 634 -8.44 -15.04 -21.16
C SER A 634 -7.67 -16.01 -20.24
N ASP A 635 -6.52 -15.60 -19.71
CA ASP A 635 -5.64 -16.41 -18.88
C ASP A 635 -6.25 -16.72 -17.50
N TYR A 636 -7.05 -15.78 -16.94
CA TYR A 636 -7.66 -15.90 -15.61
C TYR A 636 -9.19 -15.96 -15.67
N ARG A 637 -9.73 -16.56 -16.74
CA ARG A 637 -11.18 -16.69 -16.97
C ARG A 637 -11.89 -17.31 -15.76
N GLY A 638 -12.94 -16.64 -15.29
CA GLY A 638 -13.75 -17.07 -14.15
C GLY A 638 -13.13 -16.80 -12.78
N ARG A 639 -11.90 -16.26 -12.71
CA ARG A 639 -11.25 -15.92 -11.43
C ARG A 639 -11.45 -14.45 -11.02
N PHE A 640 -11.79 -13.57 -11.96
CA PHE A 640 -12.11 -12.17 -11.71
C PHE A 640 -13.07 -11.66 -12.79
N ALA A 641 -13.73 -10.54 -12.54
CA ALA A 641 -14.57 -9.87 -13.53
C ALA A 641 -13.96 -8.51 -13.92
N VAL A 642 -14.24 -8.05 -15.14
CA VAL A 642 -13.88 -6.70 -15.59
C VAL A 642 -15.18 -5.95 -15.84
N VAL A 643 -15.32 -4.79 -15.22
CA VAL A 643 -16.46 -3.89 -15.42
C VAL A 643 -15.93 -2.62 -16.07
N ALA A 644 -16.21 -2.45 -17.36
CA ALA A 644 -15.81 -1.26 -18.11
C ALA A 644 -16.96 -0.25 -18.11
N ALA A 645 -16.71 0.95 -17.62
CA ALA A 645 -17.72 2.00 -17.48
C ALA A 645 -17.42 3.21 -18.37
N GLY A 646 -18.47 3.89 -18.83
CA GLY A 646 -18.32 5.12 -19.60
C GLY A 646 -19.64 5.64 -20.18
N TYR A 647 -19.53 6.62 -21.07
CA TYR A 647 -20.68 7.23 -21.73
C TYR A 647 -21.21 6.35 -22.88
N PRO A 648 -22.52 6.34 -23.15
CA PRO A 648 -23.12 5.39 -24.09
C PRO A 648 -22.53 5.42 -25.51
N LYS A 649 -22.21 6.60 -26.07
CA LYS A 649 -21.72 6.71 -27.45
C LYS A 649 -20.25 6.31 -27.55
N GLU A 650 -19.46 6.74 -26.58
CA GLU A 650 -18.02 6.57 -26.44
C GLU A 650 -17.70 5.09 -26.18
N MET A 651 -18.50 4.43 -25.35
CA MET A 651 -18.37 2.99 -25.12
C MET A 651 -18.76 2.15 -26.36
N GLN A 652 -19.65 2.63 -27.24
CA GLN A 652 -19.89 1.95 -28.52
C GLN A 652 -18.66 2.01 -29.42
N VAL A 653 -17.98 3.16 -29.49
CA VAL A 653 -16.72 3.32 -30.23
C VAL A 653 -15.64 2.41 -29.62
N PHE A 654 -15.53 2.36 -28.29
CA PHE A 654 -14.62 1.46 -27.58
C PHE A 654 -14.85 -0.02 -27.91
N LEU A 655 -16.10 -0.50 -27.99
CA LEU A 655 -16.36 -1.89 -28.35
C LEU A 655 -15.96 -2.21 -29.80
N GLN A 656 -16.14 -1.25 -30.71
CA GLN A 656 -15.77 -1.39 -32.13
C GLN A 656 -14.26 -1.32 -32.36
N ALA A 657 -13.49 -0.84 -31.38
CA ALA A 657 -12.04 -0.71 -31.46
C ALA A 657 -11.30 -2.04 -31.67
N ASN A 658 -11.82 -3.13 -31.08
CA ASN A 658 -11.18 -4.44 -31.15
C ASN A 658 -12.24 -5.56 -31.06
N PRO A 659 -12.30 -6.50 -32.03
CA PRO A 659 -13.23 -7.64 -31.98
C PRO A 659 -13.14 -8.50 -30.70
N GLY A 660 -11.99 -8.47 -30.01
CA GLY A 660 -11.81 -9.11 -28.71
C GLY A 660 -12.65 -8.51 -27.59
N LEU A 661 -12.92 -7.19 -27.64
CA LEU A 661 -13.76 -6.50 -26.66
C LEU A 661 -15.22 -6.88 -26.81
N GLU A 662 -15.76 -6.83 -28.04
CA GLU A 662 -17.15 -7.19 -28.31
C GLU A 662 -17.49 -8.61 -27.85
N ARG A 663 -16.57 -9.57 -28.06
CA ARG A 663 -16.75 -10.97 -27.61
C ARG A 663 -16.67 -11.15 -26.09
N ARG A 664 -15.86 -10.34 -25.40
CA ARG A 664 -15.63 -10.48 -23.96
C ARG A 664 -16.60 -9.63 -23.14
N PHE A 665 -17.10 -8.51 -23.66
CA PHE A 665 -18.09 -7.65 -23.02
C PHE A 665 -19.49 -7.85 -23.61
N SER A 666 -19.95 -9.11 -23.64
CA SER A 666 -21.27 -9.47 -24.18
C SER A 666 -22.44 -9.01 -23.29
N ASN A 667 -22.18 -8.73 -22.02
CA ASN A 667 -23.17 -8.26 -21.06
C ASN A 667 -23.05 -6.73 -20.94
N SER A 668 -24.14 -6.00 -21.17
CA SER A 668 -24.17 -4.52 -21.09
C SER A 668 -25.34 -4.03 -20.26
N PHE A 669 -25.04 -3.11 -19.33
CA PHE A 669 -26.00 -2.47 -18.45
C PHE A 669 -26.08 -0.99 -18.81
N HIS A 670 -27.24 -0.53 -19.26
CA HIS A 670 -27.49 0.88 -19.51
C HIS A 670 -28.26 1.50 -18.35
N ILE A 671 -27.63 2.45 -17.67
CA ILE A 671 -28.22 3.21 -16.57
C ILE A 671 -28.80 4.50 -17.14
N LYS A 672 -30.12 4.64 -17.03
CA LYS A 672 -30.85 5.83 -17.45
C LYS A 672 -30.65 6.97 -16.45
N ASP A 673 -30.80 8.21 -16.92
CA ASP A 673 -30.92 9.37 -16.05
C ASP A 673 -32.12 9.23 -15.10
N TYR A 674 -31.98 9.76 -13.89
CA TYR A 674 -33.05 9.74 -12.90
C TYR A 674 -34.18 10.70 -13.28
N THR A 675 -35.41 10.26 -13.04
CA THR A 675 -36.63 11.08 -13.14
C THR A 675 -36.76 12.05 -11.96
N ALA A 676 -37.67 13.02 -12.04
CA ALA A 676 -37.90 14.00 -10.97
C ALA A 676 -38.30 13.34 -9.65
N GLY A 677 -39.16 12.31 -9.73
CA GLY A 677 -39.53 11.53 -8.56
C GLY A 677 -38.36 10.76 -7.97
N GLU A 678 -37.48 10.20 -8.82
CA GLU A 678 -36.29 9.46 -8.35
C GLU A 678 -35.25 10.41 -7.72
N LEU A 679 -35.00 11.59 -8.31
CA LEU A 679 -34.11 12.60 -7.70
C LEU A 679 -34.64 13.09 -6.35
N HIS A 680 -35.96 13.26 -6.23
CA HIS A 680 -36.59 13.61 -4.96
C HIS A 680 -36.41 12.51 -3.90
N GLN A 681 -36.59 11.24 -4.26
CA GLN A 681 -36.33 10.12 -3.34
C GLN A 681 -34.85 10.05 -2.92
N ILE A 682 -33.92 10.28 -3.86
CA ILE A 682 -32.48 10.34 -3.56
C ILE A 682 -32.17 11.49 -2.60
N PHE A 683 -32.79 12.65 -2.81
CA PHE A 683 -32.67 13.80 -1.91
C PHE A 683 -33.11 13.46 -0.48
N ASP A 684 -34.28 12.83 -0.32
CA ASP A 684 -34.78 12.42 1.00
C ASP A 684 -33.84 11.43 1.68
N GLN A 685 -33.33 10.44 0.94
CA GLN A 685 -32.37 9.47 1.46
C GLN A 685 -31.06 10.13 1.92
N MET A 686 -30.53 11.08 1.15
CA MET A 686 -29.31 11.83 1.48
C MET A 686 -29.50 12.74 2.70
N MET A 687 -30.64 13.43 2.78
CA MET A 687 -31.02 14.27 3.92
C MET A 687 -31.13 13.44 5.20
N ALA A 688 -31.84 12.31 5.16
CA ALA A 688 -31.98 11.41 6.30
C ALA A 688 -30.62 10.86 6.78
N LYS A 689 -29.72 10.50 5.85
CA LYS A 689 -28.36 10.04 6.16
C LYS A 689 -27.53 11.11 6.88
N LYS A 690 -27.73 12.38 6.53
CA LYS A 690 -27.11 13.55 7.19
C LYS A 690 -27.88 14.03 8.42
N ARG A 691 -28.92 13.31 8.85
CA ARG A 691 -29.80 13.65 9.99
C ARG A 691 -30.51 14.99 9.79
N LEU A 692 -30.92 15.26 8.55
CA LEU A 692 -31.74 16.42 8.18
C LEU A 692 -33.13 15.95 7.75
N ARG A 693 -34.15 16.75 8.06
CA ARG A 693 -35.55 16.50 7.65
C ARG A 693 -36.21 17.79 7.16
N PRO A 694 -36.82 17.81 5.96
CA PRO A 694 -37.60 18.96 5.51
C PRO A 694 -38.81 19.21 6.42
N ASP A 695 -39.18 20.49 6.60
CA ASP A 695 -40.43 20.86 7.28
C ASP A 695 -41.68 20.57 6.41
N GLU A 696 -42.87 20.75 6.98
CA GLU A 696 -44.13 20.47 6.28
C GLU A 696 -44.34 21.34 5.03
N GLU A 697 -43.89 22.61 5.07
CA GLU A 697 -44.02 23.53 3.93
C GLU A 697 -43.10 23.11 2.78
N LEU A 698 -41.84 22.81 3.08
CA LEU A 698 -40.85 22.38 2.11
C LEU A 698 -41.24 21.04 1.48
N ASN A 699 -41.73 20.07 2.27
CA ASN A 699 -42.21 18.78 1.76
C ASN A 699 -43.29 18.91 0.68
N GLN A 700 -44.15 19.93 0.76
CA GLN A 700 -45.17 20.17 -0.26
C GLN A 700 -44.60 20.77 -1.56
N ILE A 701 -43.46 21.45 -1.47
CA ILE A 701 -42.83 22.18 -2.58
C ILE A 701 -41.83 21.28 -3.34
N LEU A 702 -41.12 20.38 -2.65
CA LEU A 702 -40.07 19.53 -3.21
C LEU A 702 -40.47 18.76 -4.49
N PRO A 703 -41.68 18.17 -4.61
CA PRO A 703 -42.07 17.47 -5.84
C PRO A 703 -42.11 18.37 -7.09
N VAL A 704 -42.58 19.61 -6.95
CA VAL A 704 -42.63 20.59 -8.05
C VAL A 704 -41.23 21.14 -8.30
N PHE A 705 -40.48 21.44 -7.24
CA PHE A 705 -39.09 21.87 -7.31
C PHE A 705 -38.25 20.89 -8.13
N PHE A 706 -38.31 19.58 -7.88
CA PHE A 706 -37.52 18.60 -8.64
C PHE A 706 -37.95 18.46 -10.11
N GLN A 707 -39.21 18.75 -10.44
CA GLN A 707 -39.65 18.83 -11.84
C GLN A 707 -39.02 20.04 -12.55
N ASP A 708 -39.01 21.21 -11.90
CA ASP A 708 -38.43 22.42 -12.48
C ASP A 708 -36.89 22.39 -12.44
N PHE A 709 -36.30 21.80 -11.41
CA PHE A 709 -34.87 21.52 -11.29
C PHE A 709 -34.39 20.66 -12.46
N LEU A 710 -35.14 19.62 -12.85
CA LEU A 710 -34.84 18.84 -14.05
C LEU A 710 -35.08 19.61 -15.35
N ARG A 711 -36.03 20.54 -15.42
CA ARG A 711 -36.21 21.38 -16.62
C ARG A 711 -35.03 22.33 -16.85
N THR A 712 -34.29 22.71 -15.81
CA THR A 712 -33.04 23.47 -16.00
C THR A 712 -31.99 22.70 -16.83
N ARG A 713 -32.05 21.36 -16.85
CA ARG A 713 -31.27 20.48 -17.74
C ARG A 713 -31.57 20.74 -19.22
N GLU A 714 -32.81 21.07 -19.58
CA GLU A 714 -33.24 21.24 -20.97
C GLU A 714 -32.77 22.57 -21.58
N ASN A 715 -32.41 23.55 -20.73
CA ASN A 715 -31.92 24.87 -21.12
C ASN A 715 -30.39 25.01 -21.06
N ARG A 716 -29.64 23.96 -20.68
CA ARG A 716 -28.17 23.93 -20.74
C ARG A 716 -27.72 23.56 -22.17
N SER A 717 -26.70 24.25 -22.68
CA SER A 717 -26.12 23.99 -24.01
C SER A 717 -25.46 22.61 -24.13
N ASP A 718 -25.00 22.04 -23.01
CA ASP A 718 -24.45 20.69 -22.92
C ASP A 718 -25.33 19.79 -22.05
N ARG A 719 -26.03 18.84 -22.68
CA ARG A 719 -26.89 17.86 -22.01
C ARG A 719 -26.09 16.76 -21.28
N ASN A 720 -24.81 16.57 -21.61
CA ASN A 720 -23.95 15.56 -21.01
C ASN A 720 -23.28 16.03 -19.70
N ALA A 721 -23.28 17.35 -19.42
CA ALA A 721 -22.73 17.95 -18.21
C ALA A 721 -23.67 17.89 -16.97
N TRP A 722 -24.88 17.32 -17.09
CA TRP A 722 -25.80 17.19 -15.96
C TRP A 722 -25.40 16.02 -15.04
N GLY A 723 -25.04 16.33 -13.80
CA GLY A 723 -24.49 15.38 -12.83
C GLY A 723 -25.49 14.43 -12.15
N ASN A 724 -26.75 14.36 -12.57
CA ASN A 724 -27.79 13.47 -12.00
C ASN A 724 -27.82 13.50 -10.45
N ALA A 725 -27.61 12.36 -9.77
CA ALA A 725 -27.61 12.30 -8.30
C ALA A 725 -26.48 13.13 -7.66
N GLY A 726 -25.40 13.41 -8.40
CA GLY A 726 -24.34 14.31 -7.93
C GLY A 726 -24.78 15.77 -7.80
N GLU A 727 -25.73 16.22 -8.64
CA GLU A 727 -26.34 17.56 -8.49
C GLU A 727 -27.21 17.63 -7.22
N VAL A 728 -27.87 16.52 -6.86
CA VAL A 728 -28.66 16.40 -5.63
C VAL A 728 -27.75 16.33 -4.40
N GLU A 729 -26.63 15.61 -4.48
CA GLU A 729 -25.64 15.55 -3.40
C GLU A 729 -25.07 16.93 -3.09
N ASN A 730 -24.65 17.67 -4.14
CA ASN A 730 -24.19 19.05 -4.01
C ASN A 730 -25.26 19.95 -3.36
N LEU A 731 -26.51 19.81 -3.77
CA LEU A 731 -27.63 20.57 -3.20
C LEU A 731 -27.81 20.28 -1.70
N VAL A 732 -27.78 19.00 -1.30
CA VAL A 732 -27.91 18.61 0.11
C VAL A 732 -26.74 19.11 0.94
N ASP A 733 -25.52 19.08 0.39
CA ASP A 733 -24.33 19.63 1.05
C ASP A 733 -24.43 21.15 1.24
N GLU A 734 -24.89 21.88 0.23
CA GLU A 734 -25.15 23.32 0.34
C GLU A 734 -26.21 23.61 1.41
N ILE A 735 -27.32 22.86 1.43
CA ILE A 735 -28.38 22.97 2.44
C ILE A 735 -27.85 22.73 3.85
N GLN A 736 -27.02 21.69 4.04
CA GLN A 736 -26.43 21.37 5.34
C GLN A 736 -25.52 22.50 5.82
N LYS A 737 -24.68 23.04 4.93
CA LYS A 737 -23.82 24.21 5.24
C LYS A 737 -24.68 25.41 5.64
N GLN A 738 -25.75 25.71 4.90
CA GLN A 738 -26.65 26.82 5.22
C GLN A 738 -27.39 26.62 6.55
N HIS A 739 -27.88 25.41 6.83
CA HIS A 739 -28.51 25.04 8.11
C HIS A 739 -27.57 25.23 9.30
N ALA A 740 -26.30 24.83 9.16
CA ALA A 740 -25.28 25.03 10.19
C ALA A 740 -24.98 26.51 10.43
N VAL A 741 -24.92 27.33 9.36
CA VAL A 741 -24.63 28.76 9.45
C VAL A 741 -25.81 29.57 9.98
N SER A 742 -27.04 29.23 9.60
CA SER A 742 -28.26 29.94 10.03
C SER A 742 -28.69 29.61 11.47
N GLY A 743 -28.06 28.61 12.10
CA GLY A 743 -28.51 28.08 13.38
C GLY A 743 -29.88 27.40 13.26
N GLY A 744 -30.09 26.67 12.17
CA GLY A 744 -31.36 26.06 11.83
C GLY A 744 -31.92 25.18 12.95
N ARG A 745 -33.26 25.08 13.03
CA ARG A 745 -33.95 24.36 14.10
C ARG A 745 -33.47 22.91 14.18
N ILE A 746 -33.18 22.43 15.40
CA ILE A 746 -32.82 21.03 15.68
C ILE A 746 -33.85 20.45 16.63
N ILE A 747 -34.25 19.20 16.39
CA ILE A 747 -35.12 18.42 17.27
C ILE A 747 -34.39 17.17 17.76
N GLN A 748 -34.87 16.60 18.86
CA GLN A 748 -34.35 15.35 19.41
C GLN A 748 -35.43 14.27 19.27
N GLU A 749 -35.12 13.21 18.53
CA GLU A 749 -35.98 12.02 18.34
C GLU A 749 -35.14 10.77 18.58
N GLU A 750 -35.64 9.82 19.38
CA GLU A 750 -34.95 8.55 19.70
C GLU A 750 -33.48 8.70 20.14
N GLY A 751 -33.17 9.76 20.90
CA GLY A 751 -31.80 10.05 21.37
C GLY A 751 -30.86 10.63 20.31
N LYS A 752 -31.34 10.96 19.11
CA LYS A 752 -30.56 11.58 18.03
C LYS A 752 -31.03 13.01 17.76
N TYR A 753 -30.08 13.89 17.43
CA TYR A 753 -30.36 15.24 16.95
C TYR A 753 -30.64 15.23 15.45
N ILE A 754 -31.76 15.82 15.04
CA ILE A 754 -32.19 15.94 13.64
C ILE A 754 -32.39 17.41 13.32
N GLY A 755 -31.74 17.92 12.28
CA GLY A 755 -31.91 19.29 11.79
C GLY A 755 -33.15 19.42 10.92
N ILE A 756 -34.01 20.40 11.21
CA ILE A 756 -35.18 20.74 10.40
C ILE A 756 -34.79 21.75 9.33
N VAL A 757 -35.07 21.41 8.08
CA VAL A 757 -34.74 22.22 6.90
C VAL A 757 -36.01 22.85 6.34
N SER A 758 -36.04 24.18 6.32
CA SER A 758 -37.03 25.02 5.64
C SER A 758 -36.49 25.56 4.30
N LYS A 759 -37.35 26.20 3.50
CA LYS A 759 -37.01 26.84 2.22
C LYS A 759 -35.85 27.83 2.25
N GLU A 760 -35.59 28.46 3.40
CA GLU A 760 -34.53 29.48 3.54
C GLU A 760 -33.11 28.90 3.50
N HIS A 761 -32.97 27.60 3.78
CA HIS A 761 -31.70 26.88 3.75
C HIS A 761 -31.28 26.48 2.32
N PHE A 762 -32.18 26.62 1.33
CA PHE A 762 -31.81 26.36 -0.05
C PHE A 762 -30.94 27.50 -0.61
N PRO A 763 -30.00 27.17 -1.51
CA PRO A 763 -29.14 28.16 -2.16
C PRO A 763 -29.95 29.27 -2.82
N ARG A 764 -29.50 30.53 -2.72
CA ARG A 764 -30.21 31.70 -3.28
C ARG A 764 -30.57 31.52 -4.76
N ARG A 765 -29.68 30.90 -5.55
CA ARG A 765 -29.89 30.60 -6.97
C ARG A 765 -31.11 29.71 -7.24
N LEU A 766 -31.53 28.91 -6.25
CA LEU A 766 -32.63 27.95 -6.35
C LEU A 766 -33.90 28.40 -5.61
N GLN A 767 -33.85 29.50 -4.85
CA GLN A 767 -35.01 29.98 -4.09
C GLN A 767 -36.18 30.41 -5.00
N CYS A 768 -35.92 30.83 -6.23
CA CYS A 768 -36.96 31.16 -7.20
C CYS A 768 -37.87 29.95 -7.54
N PHE A 769 -37.34 28.73 -7.49
CA PHE A 769 -38.09 27.48 -7.74
C PHE A 769 -38.90 27.00 -6.52
N LEU A 770 -38.78 27.67 -5.37
CA LEU A 770 -39.44 27.29 -4.11
C LEU A 770 -40.69 28.13 -3.79
N HIS A 771 -41.06 29.08 -4.65
CA HIS A 771 -42.23 29.94 -4.43
C HIS A 771 -43.44 29.40 -5.21
N GLN A 772 -44.51 29.02 -4.48
CA GLN A 772 -45.79 28.63 -5.07
C GLN A 772 -46.52 29.85 -5.66
N ASN A 773 -46.08 30.34 -6.82
CA ASN A 773 -46.86 31.23 -7.69
C ASN A 773 -46.30 31.16 -9.12
N HIS A 774 -46.49 30.00 -9.77
CA HIS A 774 -46.53 29.97 -11.24
C HIS A 774 -47.93 30.45 -11.69
N THR A 775 -48.17 31.75 -11.57
CA THR A 775 -49.13 32.43 -12.46
C THR A 775 -48.31 33.14 -13.53
N ALA A 776 -48.58 32.76 -14.77
CA ALA A 776 -48.27 33.57 -15.93
C ALA A 776 -48.76 35.01 -15.70
N GLU A 777 -48.02 35.97 -16.27
CA GLU A 777 -48.29 37.42 -16.24
C GLU A 777 -47.86 38.16 -14.96
N SER A 778 -46.65 38.73 -15.00
CA SER A 778 -46.47 40.17 -14.78
C SER A 778 -45.05 40.58 -15.17
N GLY A 779 -44.98 41.37 -16.24
CA GLY A 779 -43.77 42.06 -16.63
C GLY A 779 -43.41 43.08 -15.55
N ILE A 780 -42.28 42.85 -14.88
CA ILE A 780 -41.52 43.93 -14.24
C ILE A 780 -40.25 44.07 -15.07
N GLN A 781 -40.29 45.06 -15.96
CA GLN A 781 -39.10 45.59 -16.62
C GLN A 781 -38.16 46.13 -15.54
N SER A 782 -37.11 45.39 -15.19
CA SER A 782 -35.88 45.98 -14.68
C SER A 782 -34.93 46.15 -15.86
N SER A 783 -34.95 47.36 -16.42
CA SER A 783 -34.02 47.78 -17.47
C SER A 783 -32.60 47.82 -16.91
N PHE A 784 -31.81 46.77 -17.13
CA PHE A 784 -30.36 46.85 -17.11
C PHE A 784 -29.89 47.09 -18.55
N PRO A 785 -29.13 48.16 -18.84
CA PRO A 785 -28.80 48.51 -20.21
C PRO A 785 -27.78 47.52 -20.76
N GLN A 786 -28.22 46.63 -21.65
CA GLN A 786 -27.37 46.21 -22.77
C GLN A 786 -27.03 47.47 -23.57
N LYS A 787 -25.89 48.10 -23.28
CA LYS A 787 -25.27 49.04 -24.20
C LYS A 787 -24.06 48.37 -24.78
N GLU A 788 -24.13 48.13 -26.09
CA GLU A 788 -22.99 47.94 -26.99
C GLU A 788 -21.75 48.65 -26.43
N ALA A 789 -20.73 47.88 -26.06
CA ALA A 789 -19.40 48.42 -25.85
C ALA A 789 -18.91 48.93 -27.20
N ARG A 790 -19.21 50.20 -27.53
CA ARG A 790 -18.50 50.92 -28.58
C ARG A 790 -17.03 50.87 -28.22
N THR A 791 -16.19 50.39 -29.13
CA THR A 791 -14.72 50.44 -29.10
C THR A 791 -14.27 51.88 -28.88
N LYS A 792 -14.21 52.33 -27.61
CA LYS A 792 -13.67 53.62 -27.22
C LYS A 792 -12.22 53.38 -26.83
N GLN A 793 -11.31 53.79 -27.70
CA GLN A 793 -9.89 53.82 -27.38
C GLN A 793 -9.65 54.72 -26.16
N ILE A 794 -8.88 54.24 -25.19
CA ILE A 794 -8.47 55.00 -24.01
C ILE A 794 -7.22 55.83 -24.33
N GLN A 795 -7.02 56.92 -23.57
CA GLN A 795 -5.81 57.73 -23.72
C GLN A 795 -4.58 56.94 -23.26
N ARG A 796 -3.50 57.02 -24.05
CA ARG A 796 -2.23 56.31 -23.76
C ARG A 796 -1.68 56.60 -22.37
N SER A 797 -1.83 57.83 -21.89
CA SER A 797 -1.39 58.29 -20.56
C SER A 797 -2.06 57.58 -19.39
N LEU A 798 -3.13 56.80 -19.64
CA LEU A 798 -3.83 56.06 -18.60
C LEU A 798 -3.19 54.71 -18.30
N LEU A 799 -2.39 54.12 -19.19
CA LEU A 799 -1.71 52.84 -18.93
C LEU A 799 -0.27 53.09 -18.45
N THR A 800 0.25 52.16 -17.64
CA THR A 800 1.61 52.26 -17.10
C THR A 800 2.64 51.95 -18.19
N GLU A 801 3.39 52.95 -18.63
CA GLU A 801 4.46 52.82 -19.65
C GLU A 801 5.71 52.10 -19.09
N PRO A 802 6.51 51.44 -19.96
CA PRO A 802 7.66 50.62 -19.55
C PRO A 802 8.87 51.37 -18.94
N ASN A 803 8.71 52.55 -18.34
CA ASN A 803 9.84 53.30 -17.75
C ASN A 803 9.50 54.13 -16.50
N SER A 804 8.59 53.65 -15.66
CA SER A 804 8.28 54.31 -14.39
C SER A 804 8.28 53.33 -13.22
N ILE A 805 9.30 53.46 -12.37
CA ILE A 805 9.31 53.18 -10.91
C ILE A 805 9.92 51.84 -10.43
N PHE A 806 10.02 50.77 -11.23
CA PHE A 806 10.54 49.48 -10.72
C PHE A 806 11.95 49.12 -11.25
N ARG A 807 12.92 49.06 -10.33
CA ARG A 807 14.20 48.36 -10.56
C ARG A 807 14.04 46.94 -10.04
N VAL A 808 14.25 45.93 -10.89
CA VAL A 808 14.41 44.54 -10.44
C VAL A 808 15.51 44.55 -9.36
N GLY A 809 15.13 44.29 -8.10
CA GLY A 809 16.09 44.21 -7.00
C GLY A 809 17.05 43.05 -7.20
N HIS A 810 18.18 43.03 -6.46
CA HIS A 810 19.19 41.98 -6.58
C HIS A 810 18.70 40.55 -6.25
N LYS A 811 17.47 40.40 -5.73
CA LYS A 811 16.84 39.11 -5.41
C LYS A 811 15.46 38.96 -6.07
N LYS A 812 15.25 37.82 -6.72
CA LYS A 812 14.04 37.45 -7.46
C LYS A 812 12.75 37.45 -6.61
N GLN A 813 12.85 37.19 -5.31
CA GLN A 813 11.70 37.14 -4.38
C GLN A 813 11.12 38.52 -4.03
N ASP A 814 11.93 39.58 -3.99
CA ASP A 814 11.51 40.88 -3.45
C ASP A 814 10.51 41.61 -4.38
N TRP A 815 10.64 41.44 -5.69
CA TRP A 815 9.71 42.04 -6.65
C TRP A 815 8.45 41.19 -6.89
N ILE A 816 8.53 39.87 -6.73
CA ILE A 816 7.36 38.98 -6.84
C ILE A 816 6.32 39.37 -5.78
N GLU A 817 6.72 39.53 -4.52
CA GLU A 817 5.79 39.94 -3.45
C GLU A 817 5.12 41.29 -3.72
N GLN A 818 5.85 42.23 -4.31
CA GLN A 818 5.32 43.53 -4.70
C GLN A 818 4.31 43.42 -5.84
N TYR A 819 4.53 42.50 -6.80
CA TYR A 819 3.67 42.34 -7.97
C TYR A 819 2.39 41.55 -7.65
N LEU A 820 2.37 40.75 -6.59
CA LEU A 820 1.14 40.07 -6.13
C LEU A 820 0.03 41.08 -5.74
N GLU A 821 0.38 42.29 -5.28
CA GLU A 821 -0.58 43.36 -4.98
C GLU A 821 -1.21 43.99 -6.23
N ALA A 822 -0.76 43.60 -7.43
CA ALA A 822 -1.28 44.08 -8.71
C ALA A 822 -2.10 43.02 -9.47
N VAL A 823 -2.10 41.77 -9.01
CA VAL A 823 -2.82 40.64 -9.64
C VAL A 823 -4.19 40.50 -9.00
N VAL A 824 -5.23 40.35 -9.83
CA VAL A 824 -6.62 40.21 -9.39
C VAL A 824 -7.19 38.84 -9.73
N LEU A 825 -8.07 38.36 -8.85
CA LEU A 825 -9.00 37.26 -9.16
C LEU A 825 -10.25 37.87 -9.79
N ILE A 826 -10.65 37.32 -10.93
CA ILE A 826 -11.86 37.72 -11.66
C ILE A 826 -12.87 36.59 -11.58
N GLN A 827 -14.08 36.92 -11.16
CA GLN A 827 -15.21 36.01 -11.10
C GLN A 827 -16.30 36.55 -12.03
N SER A 828 -16.61 35.79 -13.07
CA SER A 828 -17.72 36.09 -13.98
C SER A 828 -19.01 35.49 -13.44
N GLU A 829 -20.11 36.24 -13.50
CA GLU A 829 -21.40 35.82 -13.00
C GLU A 829 -22.50 36.00 -14.05
N GLY A 830 -23.40 35.02 -14.15
CA GLY A 830 -24.59 35.09 -14.99
C GLY A 830 -25.73 35.90 -14.34
N ARG A 831 -26.84 36.09 -15.08
CA ARG A 831 -28.02 36.89 -14.67
C ARG A 831 -28.57 36.61 -13.28
N ASN A 832 -28.39 35.38 -12.79
CA ASN A 832 -28.93 34.92 -11.51
C ASN A 832 -27.89 34.95 -10.37
N GLY A 833 -26.70 35.52 -10.60
CA GLY A 833 -25.59 35.56 -9.64
C GLY A 833 -24.84 34.23 -9.50
N GLU A 834 -25.06 33.29 -10.40
CA GLU A 834 -24.28 32.06 -10.51
C GLU A 834 -22.91 32.32 -11.14
N VAL A 835 -21.88 31.63 -10.68
CA VAL A 835 -20.50 31.84 -11.16
C VAL A 835 -20.31 31.11 -12.48
N ASN A 836 -20.11 31.87 -13.56
CA ASN A 836 -19.85 31.33 -14.91
C ASN A 836 -18.39 30.83 -15.02
N GLY A 837 -17.48 31.39 -14.23
CA GLY A 837 -16.08 30.96 -14.21
C GLY A 837 -15.16 31.93 -13.47
N TYR A 838 -13.93 31.46 -13.24
CA TYR A 838 -12.86 32.23 -12.64
C TYR A 838 -11.73 32.46 -13.63
N GLY A 839 -11.12 33.63 -13.56
CA GLY A 839 -9.91 33.96 -14.30
C GLY A 839 -9.01 34.87 -13.49
N THR A 840 -7.86 35.20 -14.06
CA THR A 840 -6.90 36.13 -13.48
C THR A 840 -6.88 37.41 -14.32
N GLY A 841 -6.60 38.54 -13.69
CA GLY A 841 -6.23 39.77 -14.38
C GLY A 841 -5.15 40.51 -13.62
N PHE A 842 -4.78 41.69 -14.10
CA PHE A 842 -3.84 42.54 -13.40
C PHE A 842 -4.09 44.03 -13.65
N LEU A 843 -3.71 44.86 -12.68
CA LEU A 843 -3.79 46.31 -12.75
C LEU A 843 -2.76 46.84 -13.76
N ALA A 844 -3.25 47.45 -14.84
CA ALA A 844 -2.46 48.08 -15.89
C ALA A 844 -2.40 49.61 -15.76
N SER A 845 -3.08 50.17 -14.76
CA SER A 845 -3.14 51.60 -14.47
C SER A 845 -3.41 51.85 -12.99
N ALA A 846 -2.81 52.92 -12.45
CA ALA A 846 -3.11 53.35 -11.10
C ALA A 846 -4.57 53.82 -10.92
N ASP A 847 -5.27 54.18 -12.00
CA ASP A 847 -6.68 54.56 -11.95
C ASP A 847 -7.63 53.34 -11.99
N GLY A 848 -7.11 52.11 -11.85
CA GLY A 848 -7.94 50.90 -11.73
C GLY A 848 -8.38 50.30 -13.05
N TYR A 849 -7.59 50.46 -14.12
CA TYR A 849 -7.76 49.66 -15.34
C TYR A 849 -7.11 48.29 -15.16
N ILE A 850 -7.83 47.24 -15.55
CA ILE A 850 -7.43 45.84 -15.39
C ILE A 850 -7.45 45.15 -16.73
N VAL A 851 -6.37 44.43 -17.06
CA VAL A 851 -6.26 43.63 -18.27
C VAL A 851 -6.54 42.16 -17.94
N THR A 852 -7.30 41.48 -18.80
CA THR A 852 -7.58 40.04 -18.73
C THR A 852 -7.94 39.49 -20.12
N CYS A 853 -8.28 38.21 -20.23
CA CYS A 853 -8.79 37.62 -21.47
C CYS A 853 -10.27 37.93 -21.71
N HIS A 854 -10.70 38.01 -22.97
CA HIS A 854 -12.10 38.25 -23.30
C HIS A 854 -13.00 37.10 -22.85
N HIS A 855 -12.61 35.84 -23.07
CA HIS A 855 -13.41 34.68 -22.69
C HIS A 855 -13.70 34.60 -21.18
N VAL A 856 -12.83 35.19 -20.33
CA VAL A 856 -13.05 35.26 -18.88
C VAL A 856 -14.28 36.10 -18.53
N VAL A 857 -14.69 37.03 -19.40
CA VAL A 857 -15.80 37.98 -19.18
C VAL A 857 -16.85 37.97 -20.30
N ALA A 858 -16.72 37.10 -21.30
CA ALA A 858 -17.49 37.17 -22.55
C ALA A 858 -19.00 36.99 -22.34
N ASP A 859 -19.39 36.09 -21.44
CA ASP A 859 -20.77 35.74 -21.13
C ASP A 859 -21.19 36.16 -19.71
N ALA A 860 -20.47 37.12 -19.13
CA ALA A 860 -20.73 37.61 -17.77
C ALA A 860 -21.80 38.72 -17.79
N ASP A 861 -22.88 38.54 -17.03
CA ASP A 861 -23.84 39.60 -16.74
C ASP A 861 -23.34 40.53 -15.61
N ALA A 862 -22.48 40.02 -14.72
CA ALA A 862 -21.71 40.81 -13.76
C ALA A 862 -20.28 40.28 -13.63
N VAL A 863 -19.33 41.19 -13.41
CA VAL A 863 -17.91 40.84 -13.21
C VAL A 863 -17.48 41.27 -11.81
N LYS A 864 -17.14 40.30 -10.96
CA LYS A 864 -16.56 40.54 -9.65
C LYS A 864 -15.04 40.52 -9.72
N ILE A 865 -14.40 41.46 -9.04
CA ILE A 865 -12.95 41.57 -8.97
C ILE A 865 -12.53 41.54 -7.51
N GLN A 866 -11.56 40.70 -7.19
CA GLN A 866 -10.95 40.65 -5.87
C GLN A 866 -9.46 40.97 -5.99
N LEU A 867 -9.02 41.98 -5.22
CA LEU A 867 -7.63 42.41 -5.13
C LEU A 867 -7.13 42.21 -3.70
N ARG A 868 -5.92 41.68 -3.57
CA ARG A 868 -5.24 41.58 -2.27
C ARG A 868 -4.58 42.91 -1.91
N MET A 869 -4.79 43.36 -0.68
CA MET A 869 -4.20 44.56 -0.10
C MET A 869 -3.07 44.19 0.88
N LYS A 870 -2.26 45.18 1.26
CA LYS A 870 -1.21 45.03 2.29
C LYS A 870 -1.79 44.44 3.59
N LYS A 871 -1.04 43.55 4.25
CA LYS A 871 -1.42 42.77 5.45
C LYS A 871 -2.39 41.60 5.23
N GLY A 872 -2.71 41.23 3.99
CA GLY A 872 -3.54 40.06 3.68
C GLY A 872 -5.04 40.32 3.71
N GLU A 873 -5.46 41.59 3.75
CA GLU A 873 -6.86 41.96 3.53
C GLU A 873 -7.23 41.87 2.04
N HIS A 874 -8.49 41.59 1.73
CA HIS A 874 -9.00 41.56 0.35
C HIS A 874 -10.03 42.66 0.13
N ARG A 875 -9.95 43.31 -1.02
CA ARG A 875 -10.95 44.27 -1.49
C ARG A 875 -11.70 43.68 -2.67
N VAL A 876 -13.03 43.69 -2.60
CA VAL A 876 -13.91 43.09 -3.60
C VAL A 876 -14.77 44.17 -4.25
N TRP A 877 -14.83 44.17 -5.58
CA TRP A 877 -15.75 44.97 -6.38
C TRP A 877 -16.75 44.04 -7.02
N CYS A 878 -18.04 44.23 -6.71
CA CYS A 878 -19.08 43.32 -7.18
C CYS A 878 -19.56 43.62 -8.61
N ASN A 879 -19.10 44.72 -9.23
CA ASN A 879 -19.52 45.10 -10.58
C ASN A 879 -18.46 45.97 -11.27
N ALA A 880 -17.46 45.32 -11.87
CA ALA A 880 -16.47 46.00 -12.69
C ALA A 880 -17.03 46.33 -14.08
N LYS A 881 -16.72 47.52 -14.60
CA LYS A 881 -17.18 47.94 -15.93
C LYS A 881 -16.24 47.40 -17.00
N ILE A 882 -16.78 46.78 -18.04
CA ILE A 882 -16.01 46.43 -19.23
C ILE A 882 -15.78 47.71 -20.04
N ALA A 883 -14.52 48.15 -20.14
CA ALA A 883 -14.12 49.35 -20.85
C ALA A 883 -13.88 49.07 -22.35
N CYS A 884 -13.18 47.98 -22.68
CA CYS A 884 -12.88 47.57 -24.06
C CYS A 884 -12.83 46.04 -24.17
N ILE A 885 -13.16 45.50 -25.35
CA ILE A 885 -12.99 44.09 -25.72
C ILE A 885 -12.35 44.03 -27.10
N GLN A 886 -11.43 43.09 -27.29
CA GLN A 886 -10.97 42.65 -28.61
C GLN A 886 -11.10 41.13 -28.71
N LYS A 887 -11.99 40.66 -29.58
CA LYS A 887 -12.35 39.23 -29.68
C LYS A 887 -11.26 38.44 -30.39
N ASP A 888 -10.65 39.00 -31.44
CA ASP A 888 -9.73 38.28 -32.32
C ASP A 888 -8.42 37.85 -31.61
N CYS A 889 -7.95 38.65 -30.65
CA CYS A 889 -6.80 38.32 -29.80
C CYS A 889 -7.19 37.98 -28.35
N ASP A 890 -8.48 37.77 -28.08
CA ASP A 890 -9.02 37.36 -26.79
C ASP A 890 -8.59 38.25 -25.60
N LEU A 891 -8.75 39.57 -25.75
CA LEU A 891 -8.40 40.56 -24.72
C LEU A 891 -9.62 41.34 -24.22
N ALA A 892 -9.64 41.64 -22.93
CA ALA A 892 -10.60 42.56 -22.32
C ALA A 892 -9.89 43.55 -21.38
N LEU A 893 -10.40 44.77 -21.36
CA LEU A 893 -10.00 45.84 -20.44
C LEU A 893 -11.18 46.18 -19.54
N LEU A 894 -11.00 46.02 -18.23
CA LEU A 894 -11.98 46.31 -17.21
C LEU A 894 -11.61 47.61 -16.47
N LYS A 895 -12.59 48.22 -15.81
CA LYS A 895 -12.41 49.42 -14.99
C LYS A 895 -13.12 49.25 -13.64
N ILE A 896 -12.36 49.46 -12.57
CA ILE A 896 -12.86 49.59 -11.19
C ILE A 896 -12.62 51.00 -10.66
N ASP A 897 -13.44 51.43 -9.70
CA ASP A 897 -13.30 52.75 -9.08
C ASP A 897 -12.25 52.70 -7.95
N GLY A 898 -11.37 53.70 -7.91
CA GLY A 898 -10.31 53.83 -6.89
C GLY A 898 -8.95 54.19 -7.50
N TYR A 899 -7.95 54.33 -6.62
CA TYR A 899 -6.55 54.58 -6.97
C TYR A 899 -5.67 53.47 -6.40
N TYR A 900 -4.80 52.89 -7.23
CA TYR A 900 -4.00 51.69 -6.98
C TYR A 900 -2.56 51.93 -7.40
N PRO A 901 -1.66 52.34 -6.49
CA PRO A 901 -0.30 52.73 -6.86
C PRO A 901 0.55 51.60 -7.45
N MET A 902 0.13 50.35 -7.29
CA MET A 902 0.82 49.14 -7.74
C MET A 902 0.26 48.64 -9.07
N ALA A 903 0.38 49.44 -10.13
CA ALA A 903 0.02 49.04 -11.49
C ALA A 903 1.25 48.54 -12.25
N LEU A 904 1.10 47.43 -12.98
CA LEU A 904 2.21 46.78 -13.66
C LEU A 904 2.55 47.50 -14.98
N PRO A 905 3.84 47.76 -15.26
CA PRO A 905 4.28 48.36 -16.51
C PRO A 905 4.10 47.39 -17.68
N LEU A 906 3.47 47.86 -18.77
CA LEU A 906 3.25 47.04 -19.96
C LEU A 906 4.38 47.27 -20.95
N ASP A 907 5.10 46.22 -21.30
CA ASP A 907 6.15 46.28 -22.32
C ASP A 907 5.55 46.54 -23.72
N ASN A 908 6.35 47.11 -24.61
CA ASN A 908 5.99 47.27 -26.02
C ASN A 908 7.03 46.64 -26.96
N SER A 909 8.02 45.95 -26.41
CA SER A 909 9.00 45.16 -27.15
C SER A 909 8.48 43.77 -27.53
N ASP A 910 9.13 43.14 -28.50
CA ASP A 910 8.88 41.74 -28.84
C ASP A 910 9.58 40.81 -27.84
N VAL A 911 8.88 39.75 -27.45
CA VAL A 911 9.43 38.67 -26.64
C VAL A 911 10.36 37.81 -27.50
N GLU A 912 11.52 37.38 -27.01
CA GLU A 912 12.47 36.54 -27.77
C GLU A 912 12.33 35.04 -27.44
N ILE A 913 12.67 34.16 -28.40
CA ILE A 913 12.73 32.71 -28.13
C ILE A 913 13.87 32.45 -27.14
N GLY A 914 13.61 31.65 -26.11
CA GLY A 914 14.54 31.39 -25.02
C GLY A 914 14.49 32.39 -23.86
N GLN A 915 13.75 33.50 -24.00
CA GLN A 915 13.57 34.48 -22.91
C GLN A 915 12.86 33.86 -21.71
N GLU A 916 13.36 34.13 -20.50
CA GLU A 916 12.77 33.68 -19.24
C GLU A 916 11.61 34.58 -18.83
N LEU A 917 10.45 33.96 -18.60
CA LEU A 917 9.21 34.61 -18.23
C LEU A 917 8.67 34.05 -16.91
N ALA A 918 7.99 34.91 -16.16
CA ALA A 918 7.27 34.57 -14.94
C ALA A 918 5.77 34.82 -15.12
N LEU A 919 4.94 33.98 -14.52
CA LEU A 919 3.49 34.09 -14.49
C LEU A 919 3.03 34.19 -13.05
N LEU A 920 2.16 35.15 -12.77
CA LEU A 920 1.49 35.30 -11.48
C LEU A 920 -0.02 35.18 -11.68
N GLY A 921 -0.65 34.15 -11.13
CA GLY A 921 -2.11 34.00 -11.28
C GLY A 921 -2.74 33.04 -10.30
N TYR A 922 -4.07 32.92 -10.38
CA TYR A 922 -4.87 32.13 -9.44
C TYR A 922 -5.24 30.76 -10.05
N PRO A 923 -4.42 29.71 -9.87
CA PRO A 923 -4.75 28.38 -10.37
C PRO A 923 -5.91 27.78 -9.57
N PHE A 924 -6.78 27.03 -10.26
CA PHE A 924 -7.84 26.20 -9.72
C PHE A 924 -8.71 26.88 -8.64
N ALA A 925 -9.04 28.15 -8.82
CA ALA A 925 -9.86 28.92 -7.88
C ALA A 925 -11.22 28.26 -7.58
N SER A 926 -11.74 27.42 -8.49
CA SER A 926 -12.99 26.65 -8.31
C SER A 926 -12.85 25.34 -7.53
N ARG A 927 -11.64 24.87 -7.21
CA ARG A 927 -11.40 23.52 -6.63
C ARG A 927 -10.51 23.48 -5.38
N LEU A 928 -9.82 24.58 -5.02
CA LEU A 928 -8.76 24.54 -4.00
C LEU A 928 -9.12 25.12 -2.62
N SER A 929 -10.27 25.75 -2.41
CA SER A 929 -10.65 26.29 -1.09
C SER A 929 -12.17 26.48 -0.94
N ASP A 930 -12.72 26.14 0.23
CA ASP A 930 -14.09 26.50 0.66
C ASP A 930 -14.23 28.00 0.97
N ASP A 931 -13.11 28.73 1.09
CA ASP A 931 -13.06 30.19 1.26
C ASP A 931 -12.25 30.84 0.12
N ILE A 932 -12.97 31.49 -0.80
CA ILE A 932 -12.39 32.25 -1.93
C ILE A 932 -11.52 33.42 -1.42
N ASN A 933 -11.76 33.91 -0.19
CA ASN A 933 -10.96 34.96 0.43
C ASN A 933 -9.60 34.47 0.94
N ALA A 934 -9.35 33.16 0.97
CA ALA A 934 -8.06 32.58 1.39
C ALA A 934 -7.12 32.28 0.21
N LEU A 935 -7.55 32.51 -1.03
CA LEU A 935 -6.76 32.19 -2.23
C LEU A 935 -5.59 33.17 -2.41
N ASN A 936 -4.41 32.61 -2.70
CA ASN A 936 -3.19 33.36 -3.03
C ASN A 936 -2.79 33.12 -4.50
N PRO A 937 -2.28 34.13 -5.22
CA PRO A 937 -1.72 33.92 -6.53
C PRO A 937 -0.48 33.02 -6.43
N SER A 938 -0.36 32.08 -7.35
CA SER A 938 0.81 31.22 -7.50
C SER A 938 1.78 31.78 -8.53
N TYR A 939 3.06 31.53 -8.30
CA TYR A 939 4.15 31.88 -9.20
C TYR A 939 4.53 30.68 -10.05
N PHE A 940 4.62 30.87 -11.36
CA PHE A 940 5.16 29.91 -12.32
C PHE A 940 6.27 30.58 -13.13
N SER A 941 7.23 29.80 -13.61
CA SER A 941 8.28 30.29 -14.50
C SER A 941 8.56 29.32 -15.63
N GLY A 942 8.94 29.85 -16.78
CA GLY A 942 9.38 29.07 -17.92
C GLY A 942 10.01 29.96 -18.97
N ASN A 943 10.43 29.34 -20.07
CA ASN A 943 11.09 29.99 -21.18
C ASN A 943 10.22 29.91 -22.44
N VAL A 944 10.38 30.91 -23.30
CA VAL A 944 9.72 30.94 -24.60
C VAL A 944 10.27 29.83 -25.49
N SER A 945 9.40 28.87 -25.82
CA SER A 945 9.75 27.69 -26.60
C SER A 945 9.62 27.92 -28.10
N SER A 946 8.54 28.59 -28.53
CA SER A 946 8.30 28.91 -29.93
C SER A 946 7.31 30.06 -30.09
N LYS A 947 7.27 30.67 -31.27
CA LYS A 947 6.30 31.71 -31.61
C LYS A 947 5.67 31.40 -32.96
N ASN A 948 4.33 31.39 -33.00
CA ASN A 948 3.59 31.12 -34.23
C ASN A 948 2.57 32.23 -34.50
N LEU A 949 2.27 32.47 -35.76
CA LEU A 949 1.20 33.38 -36.17
C LEU A 949 -0.06 32.57 -36.47
N LYS A 950 -1.19 32.91 -35.85
CA LYS A 950 -2.50 32.33 -36.18
C LYS A 950 -3.53 33.44 -36.24
N ASP A 951 -4.30 33.46 -37.32
CA ASP A 951 -5.31 34.48 -37.63
C ASP A 951 -4.78 35.93 -37.58
N GLY A 952 -3.50 36.12 -37.97
CA GLY A 952 -2.83 37.43 -37.95
C GLY A 952 -2.32 37.88 -36.58
N HIS A 953 -2.47 37.06 -35.55
CA HIS A 953 -2.02 37.33 -34.19
C HIS A 953 -0.87 36.40 -33.77
N GLU A 954 0.14 36.95 -33.11
CA GLU A 954 1.27 36.18 -32.57
C GLU A 954 0.82 35.42 -31.31
N ARG A 955 1.19 34.15 -31.27
CA ARG A 955 1.00 33.24 -30.13
C ARG A 955 2.36 32.74 -29.67
N ILE A 956 2.68 33.01 -28.43
CA ILE A 956 3.98 32.67 -27.83
C ILE A 956 3.78 31.44 -26.96
N TYR A 957 4.44 30.34 -27.30
CA TYR A 957 4.38 29.08 -26.56
C TYR A 957 5.54 29.01 -25.58
N VAL A 958 5.26 28.55 -24.37
CA VAL A 958 6.20 28.48 -23.25
C VAL A 958 6.15 27.10 -22.62
N ASN A 959 7.29 26.62 -22.11
CA ASN A 959 7.39 25.38 -21.34
C ASN A 959 7.03 25.63 -19.86
N MET A 960 5.93 26.34 -19.61
CA MET A 960 5.48 26.75 -18.29
C MET A 960 4.17 26.04 -17.94
N GLU A 961 4.12 25.43 -16.76
CA GLU A 961 2.98 24.64 -16.31
C GLU A 961 1.86 25.52 -15.73
N ALA A 962 1.17 26.27 -16.60
CA ALA A 962 0.01 27.06 -16.19
C ALA A 962 -1.24 26.18 -16.07
N LYS A 963 -2.03 26.41 -15.02
CA LYS A 963 -3.23 25.63 -14.69
C LYS A 963 -4.51 26.42 -14.98
N SER A 964 -5.65 25.72 -15.02
CA SER A 964 -6.97 26.35 -15.20
C SER A 964 -7.21 27.43 -14.14
N GLY A 965 -7.78 28.58 -14.53
CA GLY A 965 -7.93 29.78 -13.67
C GLY A 965 -6.85 30.86 -13.86
N CYS A 966 -5.71 30.51 -14.46
CA CYS A 966 -4.66 31.48 -14.78
C CYS A 966 -4.92 32.31 -16.07
N SER A 967 -5.99 32.04 -16.84
CA SER A 967 -6.33 32.83 -18.02
C SER A 967 -6.46 34.31 -17.69
N GLY A 968 -5.78 35.17 -18.45
CA GLY A 968 -5.71 36.61 -18.25
C GLY A 968 -4.60 37.06 -17.28
N ALA A 969 -3.82 36.15 -16.71
CA ALA A 969 -2.70 36.47 -15.83
C ALA A 969 -1.57 37.23 -16.56
N PRO A 970 -0.88 38.17 -15.88
CA PRO A 970 0.29 38.84 -16.42
C PRO A 970 1.45 37.86 -16.56
N VAL A 971 2.10 37.91 -17.72
CA VAL A 971 3.37 37.25 -17.97
C VAL A 971 4.47 38.31 -18.02
N ILE A 972 5.44 38.18 -17.13
CA ILE A 972 6.42 39.20 -16.79
C ILE A 972 7.80 38.73 -17.26
N SER A 973 8.53 39.59 -17.96
CA SER A 973 9.94 39.33 -18.27
C SER A 973 10.77 39.41 -17.01
N VAL A 974 11.47 38.32 -16.69
CA VAL A 974 12.33 38.27 -15.50
C VAL A 974 13.52 39.24 -15.61
N GLU A 975 13.90 39.60 -16.84
CA GLU A 975 15.04 40.48 -17.13
C GLU A 975 14.73 41.96 -16.81
N ASN A 976 13.56 42.46 -17.23
CA ASN A 976 13.22 43.88 -17.11
C ASN A 976 12.05 44.16 -16.14
N GLY A 977 11.37 43.13 -15.65
CA GLY A 977 10.23 43.25 -14.73
C GLY A 977 8.93 43.76 -15.37
N ASN A 978 8.91 44.00 -16.68
CA ASN A 978 7.71 44.46 -17.38
C ASN A 978 6.80 43.29 -17.76
N VAL A 979 5.50 43.53 -17.81
CA VAL A 979 4.55 42.58 -18.40
C VAL A 979 4.85 42.50 -19.89
N SER A 980 5.24 41.34 -20.40
CA SER A 980 5.53 41.12 -21.82
C SER A 980 4.38 40.38 -22.53
N GLY A 981 3.48 39.74 -21.77
CA GLY A 981 2.35 39.03 -22.33
C GLY A 981 1.24 38.73 -21.34
N ILE A 982 0.17 38.14 -21.86
CA ILE A 982 -1.05 37.79 -21.13
C ILE A 982 -1.32 36.33 -21.42
N LEU A 983 -1.43 35.50 -20.38
CA LEU A 983 -1.64 34.08 -20.57
C LEU A 983 -3.07 33.81 -21.05
N ARG A 984 -3.19 33.08 -22.16
CA ARG A 984 -4.44 32.45 -22.58
C ARG A 984 -4.39 30.97 -22.20
N GLY A 985 -5.23 30.58 -21.24
CA GLY A 985 -5.45 29.19 -20.90
C GLY A 985 -6.34 28.49 -21.93
N SER A 986 -6.28 27.16 -21.99
CA SER A 986 -7.15 26.33 -22.83
C SER A 986 -8.64 26.65 -22.60
N VAL A 987 -9.38 26.94 -23.67
CA VAL A 987 -10.81 27.27 -23.63
C VAL A 987 -11.62 26.08 -24.15
N LEU A 988 -12.57 25.62 -23.35
CA LEU A 988 -13.58 24.64 -23.76
C LEU A 988 -14.73 25.40 -24.45
N ASP A 989 -15.24 24.91 -25.57
CA ASP A 989 -16.49 25.46 -26.13
C ASP A 989 -17.71 25.04 -25.31
N SER A 990 -18.86 25.57 -25.72
CA SER A 990 -20.19 25.22 -25.21
C SER A 990 -20.55 23.74 -25.31
N SER A 991 -19.76 22.90 -25.99
CA SER A 991 -19.89 21.44 -26.08
C SER A 991 -18.86 20.68 -25.24
N GLY A 992 -18.02 21.37 -24.47
CA GLY A 992 -16.98 20.75 -23.64
C GLY A 992 -15.79 20.22 -24.45
N GLU A 993 -15.70 20.50 -25.75
CA GLU A 993 -14.52 20.22 -26.56
C GLU A 993 -13.51 21.35 -26.40
N LEU A 994 -12.22 21.01 -26.34
CA LEU A 994 -11.15 22.00 -26.35
C LEU A 994 -11.15 22.71 -27.71
N THR A 995 -11.62 23.96 -27.74
CA THR A 995 -11.49 24.78 -28.96
C THR A 995 -10.03 25.04 -29.31
N GLU A 996 -9.17 25.13 -28.29
CA GLU A 996 -7.73 25.26 -28.42
C GLU A 996 -7.02 24.51 -27.27
N GLU A 997 -6.26 23.47 -27.63
CA GLU A 997 -5.67 22.49 -26.71
C GLU A 997 -4.38 22.95 -26.00
N LEU A 998 -3.84 24.12 -26.34
CA LEU A 998 -2.54 24.59 -25.84
C LEU A 998 -2.63 25.96 -25.15
N ASN A 999 -2.05 26.07 -23.96
CA ASN A 999 -1.79 27.35 -23.32
C ASN A 999 -0.75 28.13 -24.14
N TYR A 1000 -1.04 29.39 -24.41
CA TYR A 1000 -0.09 30.28 -25.06
C TYR A 1000 -0.23 31.71 -24.53
N ILE A 1001 0.73 32.54 -24.85
CA ILE A 1001 0.80 33.92 -24.39
C ILE A 1001 0.45 34.84 -25.55
N VAL A 1002 -0.48 35.75 -25.30
CA VAL A 1002 -0.80 36.88 -26.19
C VAL A 1002 0.15 38.03 -25.85
N PRO A 1003 0.88 38.62 -26.81
CA PRO A 1003 1.77 39.75 -26.55
C PRO A 1003 1.03 40.94 -25.94
N VAL A 1004 1.58 41.51 -24.87
CA VAL A 1004 0.91 42.64 -24.19
C VAL A 1004 0.83 43.88 -25.10
N ARG A 1005 1.70 43.99 -26.12
CA ARG A 1005 1.68 45.08 -27.10
C ARG A 1005 0.35 45.23 -27.83
N TYR A 1006 -0.46 44.17 -27.87
CA TYR A 1006 -1.82 44.23 -28.40
C TYR A 1006 -2.76 45.09 -27.55
N VAL A 1007 -2.50 45.26 -26.25
CA VAL A 1007 -3.20 46.24 -25.42
C VAL A 1007 -2.95 47.66 -25.94
N TRP A 1008 -1.69 48.01 -26.23
CA TRP A 1008 -1.33 49.29 -26.84
C TRP A 1008 -1.92 49.48 -28.25
N GLN A 1009 -1.97 48.41 -29.03
CA GLN A 1009 -2.44 48.46 -30.42
C GLN A 1009 -3.96 48.61 -30.53
N TYR A 1010 -4.74 47.91 -29.68
CA TYR A 1010 -6.19 47.81 -29.82
C TYR A 1010 -6.98 48.66 -28.83
N PHE A 1011 -6.46 48.88 -27.62
CA PHE A 1011 -7.19 49.64 -26.59
C PHE A 1011 -6.73 51.08 -26.47
N VAL A 1012 -5.53 51.42 -26.94
CA VAL A 1012 -5.03 52.78 -26.96
C VAL A 1012 -5.12 53.37 -28.37
N GLY A 1013 -5.59 54.61 -28.49
CA GLY A 1013 -5.77 55.24 -29.79
C GLY A 1013 -4.45 55.56 -30.47
N LYS A 1014 -4.38 55.32 -31.79
CA LYS A 1014 -3.34 55.94 -32.63
C LYS A 1014 -3.58 57.44 -32.55
N ARG A 1015 -2.52 58.19 -32.18
CA ARG A 1015 -2.56 59.65 -32.07
C ARG A 1015 -3.28 60.32 -33.24
#